data_AF-A0A179HIP5-F1
#
_entry.id   AF-A0A179HIP5-F1
#
_cell.length_a   1.000
_cell.length_b   1.000
_cell.length_c   1.000
_cell.angle_alpha   90.00
_cell.angle_beta   90.00
_cell.angle_gamma   90.00
#
_symmetry.space_group_name_H-M   'P 1'
#
loop_
_entity.id
_entity.type
_entity.pdbx_description
1 polymer ?
#
loop_
_entity_poly.entity_id
_entity_poly.type
_entity_poly.pdbx_seq_one_letter_code
_entity_poly.pdbx_strand_id
1 'polypeptide(L)'
;MASEGDVRDLKRVIDDVFLPPKLPGQDCGSSHDNKLLALVHSALEAFTPLARQKDRATILATAEAVRRLKQARNRFGVLDEAAVACLLEKLSTRHFLLPLHIKAQNAGLLIWKKDDDFVFETFELTPPSATVIKAEGRLKRTFPSEGVVVNLEVFTSPQFRSAVASTIAKMSFETAPGMCGEISTPNGKVDDTAAPNLVTELLISFLLANGKPATEPTVRKHTREEIILNEGNEVPWRRSAFWLFLRVTLHLQMSRFDGGQDSGLYKRFMVFFMAQFLRSAVDLDMNSDLLFAMSAKVARRLVKLNIRRQESWMPTVHKHMSAVTRVLDARMKHILADDKQTLGFTKLSGQAAEADTTLHLPDLDAFLDHMSLKQCNYQSGEFSPTSAVLQVSSDQIPDVAFIEDHPTHEFQNLYAFETWVAVYLDAWTRDHLHDDETCAKLKRTIEVYHKISHICYDGSPEGNSMMILTILELWIACDKSAVAQHPLLANYSHDVPLRPFELLHLRFKGDMERLCRAERYLIDRSSAAYRSTKAVSAIFTYDQETSFSTSFVASSVDHGEVLAAIKSRTDEQRTRHQEEFNRLMTRFNELMDLRAVVSCEQEDIVDHRGRSRKRHASRCQRCQTEDELAVMDIEVFEEPLPSKASEAASVVFELLSPPAFAAWRDSTIILLEDVLGLRPRQKEKIKLKQRLQCWPGLDVHFREASPEQRVVLATASSPTSRRKRIALSSTLTFGDTFVPSTIRWQLFDNALSSAIGKPIMTEAVSQMCSLPFEEELRFLQPFLTQQRAPNDIITQQAERPGNLSPAEFRALCSMSFGRHIQWMNVLVQLALPSVD
;
A
#
# COMPACT_ATOMS: atom_id res chain seq x y z
N MET A 1 17.46 -25.91 -25.16
CA MET A 1 17.05 -24.74 -24.35
C MET A 1 15.96 -25.21 -23.39
N ALA A 2 16.10 -24.97 -22.09
CA ALA A 2 15.05 -25.33 -21.13
C ALA A 2 13.78 -24.51 -21.44
N SER A 3 12.60 -25.11 -21.26
CA SER A 3 11.34 -24.38 -21.43
C SER A 3 11.27 -23.21 -20.41
N GLU A 4 10.62 -22.09 -20.75
CA GLU A 4 10.47 -21.00 -19.78
C GLU A 4 9.78 -21.45 -18.48
N GLY A 5 8.87 -22.42 -18.57
CA GLY A 5 8.23 -23.03 -17.40
C GLY A 5 9.24 -23.74 -16.50
N ASP A 6 10.22 -24.45 -17.08
CA ASP A 6 11.22 -25.16 -16.30
C ASP A 6 12.12 -24.25 -15.46
N VAL A 7 12.43 -23.07 -16.00
CA VAL A 7 13.25 -22.06 -15.31
C VAL A 7 12.47 -21.42 -14.16
N ARG A 8 11.18 -21.12 -14.37
CA ARG A 8 10.29 -20.57 -13.33
C ARG A 8 10.14 -21.53 -12.15
N ASP A 9 9.87 -22.81 -12.42
CA ASP A 9 9.72 -23.80 -11.35
C ASP A 9 11.01 -24.01 -10.56
N LEU A 10 12.17 -24.01 -11.24
CA LEU A 10 13.46 -24.17 -10.55
C LEU A 10 13.74 -22.98 -9.64
N LYS A 11 13.41 -21.76 -10.07
CA LYS A 11 13.53 -20.55 -9.25
C LYS A 11 12.66 -20.64 -8.00
N ARG A 12 11.40 -21.11 -8.13
CA ARG A 12 10.51 -21.34 -6.98
C ARG A 12 11.09 -22.36 -5.99
N VAL A 13 11.64 -23.47 -6.48
CA VAL A 13 12.34 -24.44 -5.63
C VAL A 13 13.55 -23.80 -4.92
N ILE A 14 14.32 -22.95 -5.61
CA ILE A 14 15.46 -22.24 -5.01
C ILE A 14 14.97 -21.31 -3.88
N ASP A 15 13.89 -20.57 -4.09
CA ASP A 15 13.31 -19.67 -3.08
C ASP A 15 12.93 -20.45 -1.81
N ASP A 16 12.29 -21.62 -1.95
CA ASP A 16 11.95 -22.47 -0.80
C ASP A 16 13.15 -23.09 -0.10
N VAL A 17 14.14 -23.58 -0.85
CA VAL A 17 15.29 -24.30 -0.30
C VAL A 17 16.29 -23.33 0.34
N PHE A 18 16.58 -22.21 -0.34
CA PHE A 18 17.60 -21.26 0.08
C PHE A 18 17.06 -20.10 0.89
N LEU A 19 15.81 -19.68 0.68
CA LEU A 19 15.22 -18.50 1.30
C LEU A 19 16.16 -17.28 1.17
N PRO A 20 16.40 -16.79 -0.07
CA PRO A 20 17.28 -15.66 -0.35
C PRO A 20 16.75 -14.35 0.27
N PRO A 21 17.57 -13.28 0.35
CA PRO A 21 17.14 -12.00 0.94
C PRO A 21 15.95 -11.36 0.22
N LYS A 22 15.91 -11.45 -1.11
CA LYS A 22 14.79 -10.97 -1.92
C LYS A 22 13.91 -12.15 -2.32
N LEU A 23 12.74 -12.23 -1.72
CA LEU A 23 11.75 -13.27 -1.98
C LEU A 23 10.63 -12.75 -2.91
N PRO A 24 9.88 -13.65 -3.56
CA PRO A 24 8.71 -13.28 -4.35
C PRO A 24 7.64 -12.60 -3.49
N GLY A 25 6.89 -11.66 -4.07
CA GLY A 25 5.80 -10.97 -3.38
C GLY A 25 4.39 -11.43 -3.74
N GLN A 26 4.30 -12.61 -4.39
CA GLN A 26 3.04 -13.28 -4.73
C GLN A 26 3.28 -14.78 -4.82
N ASP A 27 2.28 -15.58 -4.47
CA ASP A 27 2.23 -16.98 -4.85
C ASP A 27 1.61 -17.16 -6.26
N CYS A 28 2.24 -17.96 -7.12
CA CYS A 28 1.81 -18.10 -8.53
C CYS A 28 0.87 -19.30 -8.76
N GLY A 29 0.39 -19.97 -7.71
CA GLY A 29 -0.59 -21.07 -7.81
C GLY A 29 -0.09 -22.37 -8.46
N SER A 30 1.04 -22.35 -9.18
CA SER A 30 1.66 -23.53 -9.78
C SER A 30 2.40 -24.37 -8.73
N SER A 31 1.90 -25.56 -8.40
CA SER A 31 2.57 -26.48 -7.47
C SER A 31 3.84 -27.07 -8.08
N HIS A 32 5.01 -26.54 -7.71
CA HIS A 32 6.32 -27.10 -8.03
C HIS A 32 6.71 -28.31 -7.16
N ASP A 33 5.78 -28.81 -6.35
CA ASP A 33 5.99 -29.89 -5.38
C ASP A 33 6.49 -31.17 -6.03
N ASN A 34 5.95 -31.53 -7.19
CA ASN A 34 6.36 -32.74 -7.91
C ASN A 34 7.79 -32.62 -8.47
N LYS A 35 8.19 -31.42 -8.90
CA LYS A 35 9.57 -31.14 -9.33
C LYS A 35 10.53 -31.19 -8.13
N LEU A 36 10.15 -30.58 -7.01
CA LEU A 36 10.90 -30.66 -5.75
C LEU A 36 11.08 -32.11 -5.28
N LEU A 37 10.01 -32.91 -5.34
CA LEU A 37 10.04 -34.33 -4.99
C LEU A 37 11.00 -35.13 -5.87
N ALA A 38 10.97 -34.90 -7.19
CA ALA A 38 11.86 -35.56 -8.13
C ALA A 38 13.33 -35.18 -7.91
N LEU A 39 13.62 -33.90 -7.63
CA LEU A 39 14.96 -33.42 -7.32
C LEU A 39 15.51 -34.04 -6.03
N VAL A 40 14.68 -34.14 -4.98
CA VAL A 40 15.09 -34.81 -3.73
C VAL A 40 15.38 -36.29 -3.95
N HIS A 41 14.53 -36.99 -4.70
CA HIS A 41 14.74 -38.40 -5.02
C HIS A 41 16.06 -38.61 -5.79
N SER A 42 16.27 -37.85 -6.87
CA SER A 42 17.50 -37.93 -7.67
C SER A 42 18.75 -37.60 -6.85
N ALA A 43 18.66 -36.62 -5.93
CA ALA A 43 19.76 -36.29 -5.06
C ALA A 43 20.09 -37.39 -4.04
N LEU A 44 19.08 -38.11 -3.51
CA LEU A 44 19.32 -39.26 -2.63
C LEU A 44 20.02 -40.41 -3.38
N GLU A 45 19.60 -40.68 -4.63
CA GLU A 45 20.26 -41.68 -5.48
C GLU A 45 21.73 -41.30 -5.75
N ALA A 46 22.00 -40.03 -6.09
CA ALA A 46 23.35 -39.53 -6.32
C ALA A 46 24.22 -39.50 -5.05
N PHE A 47 23.61 -39.31 -3.87
CA PHE A 47 24.32 -39.27 -2.59
C PHE A 47 24.68 -40.68 -2.08
N THR A 48 23.87 -41.69 -2.39
CA THR A 48 24.03 -43.07 -1.93
C THR A 48 25.45 -43.65 -2.14
N PRO A 49 26.05 -43.61 -3.36
CA PRO A 49 27.39 -44.17 -3.55
C PRO A 49 28.47 -43.38 -2.80
N LEU A 50 28.23 -42.08 -2.56
CA LEU A 50 29.16 -41.15 -1.91
C LEU A 50 29.07 -41.17 -0.38
N ALA A 51 28.11 -41.89 0.19
CA ALA A 51 27.96 -42.03 1.64
C ALA A 51 28.83 -43.15 2.20
N ARG A 52 29.12 -43.07 3.51
CA ARG A 52 29.87 -44.09 4.24
C ARG A 52 29.13 -45.42 4.17
N GLN A 53 29.86 -46.53 4.17
CA GLN A 53 29.28 -47.86 4.00
C GLN A 53 28.14 -48.17 4.98
N LYS A 54 28.28 -47.76 6.25
CA LYS A 54 27.25 -47.92 7.28
C LYS A 54 25.97 -47.11 7.04
N ASP A 55 26.07 -45.97 6.33
CA ASP A 55 24.95 -45.04 6.12
C ASP A 55 24.16 -45.35 4.82
N ARG A 56 24.70 -46.22 3.95
CA ARG A 56 24.13 -46.52 2.62
C ARG A 56 22.74 -47.14 2.71
N ALA A 57 22.53 -48.09 3.63
CA ALA A 57 21.23 -48.74 3.82
C ALA A 57 20.16 -47.72 4.22
N THR A 58 20.50 -46.79 5.12
CA THR A 58 19.61 -45.71 5.58
C THR A 58 19.21 -44.77 4.44
N ILE A 59 20.16 -44.38 3.60
CA ILE A 59 19.89 -43.48 2.45
C ILE A 59 19.03 -44.19 1.42
N LEU A 60 19.31 -45.46 1.12
CA LEU A 60 18.49 -46.27 0.21
C LEU A 60 17.06 -46.41 0.74
N ALA A 61 16.88 -46.72 2.02
CA ALA A 61 15.56 -46.79 2.65
C ALA A 61 14.83 -45.43 2.59
N THR A 62 15.58 -44.33 2.72
CA THR A 62 15.03 -42.97 2.61
C THR A 62 14.62 -42.64 1.17
N ALA A 63 15.43 -42.96 0.16
CA ALA A 63 15.10 -42.80 -1.26
C ALA A 63 13.83 -43.59 -1.61
N GLU A 64 13.72 -44.81 -1.09
CA GLU A 64 12.59 -45.71 -1.27
C GLU A 64 11.32 -45.16 -0.59
N ALA A 65 11.42 -44.50 0.57
CA ALA A 65 10.28 -43.79 1.19
C ALA A 65 9.80 -42.60 0.33
N VAL A 66 10.73 -41.80 -0.21
CA VAL A 66 10.43 -40.71 -1.15
C VAL A 66 9.79 -41.23 -2.44
N ARG A 67 10.25 -42.39 -2.93
CA ARG A 67 9.66 -43.07 -4.09
C ARG A 67 8.22 -43.49 -3.84
N ARG A 68 7.90 -44.01 -2.65
CA ARG A 68 6.52 -44.37 -2.26
C ARG A 68 5.62 -43.15 -2.13
N LEU A 69 6.11 -42.05 -1.57
CA LEU A 69 5.38 -40.78 -1.56
C LEU A 69 5.04 -40.33 -2.98
N LYS A 70 5.97 -40.50 -3.94
CA LYS A 70 5.71 -40.24 -5.37
C LYS A 70 4.64 -41.17 -5.97
N GLN A 71 4.58 -42.42 -5.52
CA GLN A 71 3.55 -43.39 -5.97
C GLN A 71 2.17 -43.11 -5.39
N ALA A 72 2.11 -42.58 -4.17
CA ALA A 72 0.85 -42.32 -3.46
C ALA A 72 0.08 -41.11 -4.00
N ARG A 73 0.68 -40.30 -4.90
CA ARG A 73 0.12 -39.03 -5.35
C ARG A 73 -0.02 -38.93 -6.86
N ASN A 74 -0.97 -38.11 -7.29
CA ASN A 74 -1.16 -37.73 -8.69
C ASN A 74 -0.32 -36.49 -9.08
N ARG A 75 -0.49 -36.01 -10.33
CA ARG A 75 0.22 -34.84 -10.87
C ARG A 75 -0.09 -33.51 -10.16
N PHE A 76 -1.16 -33.44 -9.38
CA PHE A 76 -1.57 -32.25 -8.60
C PHE A 76 -1.10 -32.28 -7.14
N GLY A 77 -0.44 -33.38 -6.73
CA GLY A 77 0.01 -33.59 -5.37
C GLY A 77 -1.09 -34.10 -4.42
N VAL A 78 -2.25 -34.47 -4.97
CA VAL A 78 -3.38 -35.11 -4.27
C VAL A 78 -3.10 -36.61 -4.13
N LEU A 79 -3.54 -37.22 -3.03
CA LEU A 79 -3.33 -38.64 -2.75
C LEU A 79 -4.35 -39.50 -3.50
N ASP A 80 -3.87 -40.55 -4.16
CA ASP A 80 -4.72 -41.52 -4.86
C ASP A 80 -5.14 -42.64 -3.89
N GLU A 81 -6.45 -42.82 -3.72
CA GLU A 81 -7.01 -43.78 -2.75
C GLU A 81 -6.52 -45.21 -2.98
N ALA A 82 -6.55 -45.68 -4.23
CA ALA A 82 -6.13 -47.04 -4.58
C ALA A 82 -4.62 -47.25 -4.36
N ALA A 83 -3.80 -46.25 -4.69
CA ALA A 83 -2.37 -46.27 -4.44
C ALA A 83 -2.06 -46.29 -2.94
N VAL A 84 -2.76 -45.48 -2.12
CA VAL A 84 -2.61 -45.47 -0.67
C VAL A 84 -3.03 -46.81 -0.07
N ALA A 85 -4.19 -47.36 -0.45
CA ALA A 85 -4.66 -48.67 0.01
C ALA A 85 -3.65 -49.79 -0.31
N CYS A 86 -3.09 -49.81 -1.54
CA CYS A 86 -2.06 -50.76 -1.94
C CYS A 86 -0.75 -50.59 -1.14
N LEU A 87 -0.38 -49.36 -0.78
CA LEU A 87 0.80 -49.10 0.03
C LEU A 87 0.59 -49.52 1.49
N LEU A 88 -0.60 -49.32 2.06
CA LEU A 88 -0.97 -49.82 3.39
C LEU A 88 -0.96 -51.36 3.43
N GLU A 89 -1.43 -52.02 2.37
CA GLU A 89 -1.31 -53.47 2.23
C GLU A 89 0.13 -53.96 2.16
N LYS A 90 0.99 -53.27 1.41
CA LYS A 90 2.42 -53.62 1.39
C LYS A 90 3.08 -53.41 2.75
N LEU A 91 2.62 -52.41 3.51
CA LEU A 91 3.15 -52.11 4.84
C LEU A 91 2.81 -53.20 5.86
N SER A 92 1.69 -53.92 5.70
CA SER A 92 1.34 -55.03 6.61
C SER A 92 2.33 -56.20 6.53
N THR A 93 2.97 -56.39 5.37
CA THR A 93 3.91 -57.49 5.11
C THR A 93 5.38 -57.08 5.11
N ARG A 94 5.68 -55.78 4.97
CA ARG A 94 7.05 -55.28 4.85
C ARG A 94 7.30 -54.09 5.76
N HIS A 95 8.50 -54.03 6.34
CA HIS A 95 8.90 -52.94 7.22
C HIS A 95 9.46 -51.77 6.39
N PHE A 96 8.70 -50.68 6.28
CA PHE A 96 9.16 -49.43 5.67
C PHE A 96 8.41 -48.20 6.22
N LEU A 97 8.91 -47.00 5.89
CA LEU A 97 8.22 -45.74 6.16
C LEU A 97 7.35 -45.34 4.96
N LEU A 98 6.08 -45.02 5.24
CA LEU A 98 5.11 -44.47 4.30
C LEU A 98 4.84 -43.00 4.64
N PRO A 99 5.46 -42.04 3.94
CA PRO A 99 5.15 -40.62 4.08
C PRO A 99 3.97 -40.22 3.19
N LEU A 100 3.01 -39.51 3.76
CA LEU A 100 1.83 -38.96 3.08
C LEU A 100 1.67 -37.46 3.40
N HIS A 101 1.46 -36.65 2.36
CA HIS A 101 1.24 -35.20 2.47
C HIS A 101 -0.24 -34.91 2.19
N ILE A 102 -0.97 -34.44 3.20
CA ILE A 102 -2.40 -34.15 3.11
C ILE A 102 -2.54 -32.65 2.80
N LYS A 103 -2.47 -32.33 1.51
CA LYS A 103 -2.29 -30.96 0.99
C LYS A 103 -3.39 -30.00 1.47
N ALA A 104 -4.66 -30.35 1.27
CA ALA A 104 -5.79 -29.48 1.62
C ALA A 104 -5.94 -29.23 3.13
N GLN A 105 -5.37 -30.09 3.98
CA GLN A 105 -5.43 -29.98 5.46
C GLN A 105 -4.11 -29.53 6.09
N ASN A 106 -3.15 -29.01 5.30
CA ASN A 106 -1.91 -28.44 5.83
C ASN A 106 -1.15 -29.39 6.82
N ALA A 107 -1.22 -30.70 6.57
CA ALA A 107 -0.74 -31.71 7.50
C ALA A 107 0.15 -32.78 6.82
N GLY A 108 1.15 -33.24 7.57
CA GLY A 108 1.95 -34.41 7.25
C GLY A 108 1.52 -35.62 8.05
N LEU A 109 1.54 -36.80 7.42
CA LEU A 109 1.28 -38.09 8.05
C LEU A 109 2.41 -39.08 7.72
N LEU A 110 2.94 -39.74 8.73
CA LEU A 110 3.95 -40.80 8.60
C LEU A 110 3.38 -42.10 9.17
N ILE A 111 3.50 -43.19 8.42
CA ILE A 111 3.05 -44.51 8.86
C ILE A 111 4.22 -45.48 8.74
N TRP A 112 4.51 -46.22 9.81
CA TRP A 112 5.60 -47.20 9.81
C TRP A 112 5.34 -48.29 10.84
N LYS A 113 6.04 -49.42 10.70
CA LYS A 113 5.89 -50.59 11.58
C LYS A 113 6.96 -50.58 12.69
N LYS A 114 6.53 -50.71 13.95
CA LYS A 114 7.37 -50.85 15.14
C LYS A 114 7.09 -52.21 15.77
N ASP A 115 8.09 -53.08 15.76
CA ASP A 115 7.92 -54.50 16.15
C ASP A 115 6.79 -55.15 15.35
N ASP A 116 5.65 -55.47 15.99
CA ASP A 116 4.44 -55.99 15.34
C ASP A 116 3.31 -54.96 15.16
N ASP A 117 3.43 -53.78 15.75
CA ASP A 117 2.41 -52.73 15.71
C ASP A 117 2.73 -51.63 14.67
N PHE A 118 1.73 -50.81 14.35
CA PHE A 118 1.83 -49.73 13.35
C PHE A 118 1.67 -48.38 14.00
N VAL A 119 2.62 -47.48 13.75
CA VAL A 119 2.62 -46.13 14.29
C VAL A 119 2.19 -45.14 13.21
N PHE A 120 1.19 -44.32 13.54
CA PHE A 120 0.71 -43.19 12.76
C PHE A 120 1.17 -41.91 13.45
N GLU A 121 1.86 -41.03 12.73
CA GLU A 121 2.39 -39.80 13.28
C GLU A 121 1.97 -38.60 12.43
N THR A 122 1.33 -37.62 13.05
CA THR A 122 0.82 -36.43 12.36
C THR A 122 1.50 -35.16 12.83
N PHE A 123 1.55 -34.16 11.96
CA PHE A 123 2.04 -32.83 12.31
C PHE A 123 1.56 -31.75 11.32
N GLU A 124 1.40 -30.53 11.83
CA GLU A 124 1.10 -29.32 11.06
C GLU A 124 2.30 -28.90 10.19
N LEU A 125 2.06 -28.39 8.98
CA LEU A 125 3.12 -27.93 8.08
C LEU A 125 3.30 -26.40 8.12
N THR A 126 2.28 -25.63 7.79
CA THR A 126 2.36 -24.16 7.68
C THR A 126 1.64 -23.53 8.85
N PRO A 127 2.33 -22.78 9.72
CA PRO A 127 1.66 -22.11 10.83
C PRO A 127 0.80 -20.92 10.34
N PRO A 128 -0.23 -20.51 11.11
CA PRO A 128 -1.04 -19.33 10.80
C PRO A 128 -0.23 -18.04 10.66
N SER A 129 -0.72 -17.10 9.86
CA SER A 129 0.00 -15.85 9.57
C SER A 129 0.29 -15.03 10.83
N ALA A 130 -0.68 -14.96 11.74
CA ALA A 130 -0.51 -14.26 13.01
C ALA A 130 0.65 -14.83 13.83
N THR A 131 0.85 -16.15 13.80
CA THR A 131 1.94 -16.83 14.50
C THR A 131 3.30 -16.51 13.85
N VAL A 132 3.36 -16.42 12.52
CA VAL A 132 4.59 -16.04 11.81
C VAL A 132 4.95 -14.57 12.06
N ILE A 133 3.98 -13.67 11.96
CA ILE A 133 4.20 -12.22 12.12
C ILE A 133 4.60 -11.87 13.55
N LYS A 134 3.99 -12.51 14.56
CA LYS A 134 4.33 -12.29 15.98
C LYS A 134 5.67 -12.90 16.39
N ALA A 135 6.25 -13.81 15.59
CA ALA A 135 7.44 -14.52 15.99
C ALA A 135 8.69 -13.64 15.88
N GLU A 136 9.34 -13.38 17.02
CA GLU A 136 10.69 -12.81 17.02
C GLU A 136 11.72 -13.87 16.63
N GLY A 137 12.17 -13.83 15.37
CA GLY A 137 13.23 -14.69 14.86
C GLY A 137 12.74 -16.00 14.25
N ARG A 138 12.85 -17.14 14.96
CA ARG A 138 12.51 -18.47 14.41
C ARG A 138 11.53 -19.22 15.28
N LEU A 139 10.51 -19.80 14.67
CA LEU A 139 9.55 -20.66 15.33
C LEU A 139 10.22 -21.97 15.76
N LYS A 140 10.05 -22.34 17.04
CA LYS A 140 10.51 -23.63 17.59
C LYS A 140 9.35 -24.62 17.50
N ARG A 141 9.47 -25.60 16.62
CA ARG A 141 8.42 -26.59 16.36
C ARG A 141 8.96 -28.01 16.55
N THR A 142 8.14 -28.90 17.10
CA THR A 142 8.48 -30.30 17.38
C THR A 142 7.69 -31.20 16.44
N PHE A 143 8.37 -32.19 15.85
CA PHE A 143 7.79 -33.09 14.85
C PHE A 143 8.14 -34.55 15.16
N PRO A 144 7.21 -35.51 15.06
CA PRO A 144 5.76 -35.29 14.91
C PRO A 144 5.15 -34.59 16.14
N SER A 145 3.92 -34.09 16.02
CA SER A 145 3.19 -33.49 17.15
C SER A 145 2.38 -34.54 17.90
N GLU A 146 1.71 -35.42 17.17
CA GLU A 146 0.83 -36.47 17.71
C GLU A 146 1.19 -37.83 17.10
N GLY A 147 1.02 -38.90 17.88
CA GLY A 147 1.34 -40.27 17.49
C GLY A 147 0.33 -41.27 18.03
N VAL A 148 -0.03 -42.28 17.24
CA VAL A 148 -0.94 -43.37 17.63
C VAL A 148 -0.38 -44.71 17.18
N VAL A 149 -0.36 -45.69 18.09
CA VAL A 149 -0.03 -47.09 17.80
C VAL A 149 -1.33 -47.87 17.58
N VAL A 150 -1.41 -48.59 16.47
CA VAL A 150 -2.50 -49.51 16.12
C VAL A 150 -1.91 -50.91 16.02
N ASN A 151 -2.58 -51.90 16.63
CA ASN A 151 -2.07 -53.27 16.65
C ASN A 151 -2.16 -53.95 15.27
N LEU A 152 -1.44 -55.06 15.11
CA LEU A 152 -1.42 -55.84 13.86
C LEU A 152 -2.82 -56.30 13.42
N GLU A 153 -3.66 -56.76 14.34
CA GLU A 153 -4.99 -57.29 14.07
C GLU A 153 -5.91 -56.23 13.43
N VAL A 154 -5.92 -55.02 14.00
CA VAL A 154 -6.72 -53.92 13.48
C VAL A 154 -6.13 -53.39 12.18
N PHE A 155 -4.81 -53.25 12.08
CA PHE A 155 -4.18 -52.73 10.86
C PHE A 155 -4.33 -53.69 9.66
N THR A 156 -4.32 -55.01 9.89
CA THR A 156 -4.46 -56.00 8.81
C THR A 156 -5.88 -56.10 8.27
N SER A 157 -6.88 -55.67 9.04
CA SER A 157 -8.28 -55.58 8.62
C SER A 157 -8.42 -54.83 7.28
N PRO A 158 -9.00 -55.45 6.22
CA PRO A 158 -9.27 -54.78 4.95
C PRO A 158 -10.19 -53.57 5.13
N GLN A 159 -11.18 -53.65 6.02
CA GLN A 159 -12.13 -52.56 6.28
C GLN A 159 -11.42 -51.35 6.88
N PHE A 160 -10.53 -51.57 7.86
CA PHE A 160 -9.75 -50.49 8.48
C PHE A 160 -8.85 -49.80 7.44
N ARG A 161 -8.09 -50.57 6.65
CA ARG A 161 -7.21 -50.00 5.61
C ARG A 161 -7.98 -49.24 4.53
N SER A 162 -9.14 -49.75 4.11
CA SER A 162 -10.00 -49.06 3.14
C SER A 162 -10.54 -47.75 3.71
N ALA A 163 -11.03 -47.75 4.96
CA ALA A 163 -11.54 -46.55 5.62
C ALA A 163 -10.45 -45.49 5.78
N VAL A 164 -9.25 -45.89 6.23
CA VAL A 164 -8.09 -45.00 6.39
C VAL A 164 -7.64 -44.44 5.04
N ALA A 165 -7.53 -45.28 4.00
CA ALA A 165 -7.13 -44.84 2.66
C ALA A 165 -8.12 -43.85 2.06
N SER A 166 -9.43 -44.15 2.13
CA SER A 166 -10.49 -43.28 1.62
C SER A 166 -10.54 -41.94 2.37
N THR A 167 -10.44 -41.98 3.70
CA THR A 167 -10.42 -40.76 4.53
C THR A 167 -9.23 -39.86 4.20
N ILE A 168 -8.02 -40.42 4.13
CA ILE A 168 -6.80 -39.65 3.82
C ILE A 168 -6.83 -39.11 2.39
N ALA A 169 -7.32 -39.90 1.42
CA ALA A 169 -7.45 -39.46 0.04
C ALA A 169 -8.43 -38.29 -0.08
N LYS A 170 -9.60 -38.39 0.55
CA LYS A 170 -10.62 -37.34 0.61
C LYS A 170 -10.08 -36.05 1.24
N MET A 171 -9.46 -36.17 2.42
CA MET A 171 -8.82 -35.04 3.11
C MET A 171 -7.69 -34.40 2.28
N SER A 172 -7.10 -35.10 1.31
CA SER A 172 -5.98 -34.53 0.55
C SER A 172 -6.39 -33.48 -0.51
N PHE A 173 -7.65 -33.46 -0.96
CA PHE A 173 -8.16 -32.48 -1.94
C PHE A 173 -9.34 -31.64 -1.45
N GLU A 174 -10.14 -32.12 -0.51
CA GLU A 174 -11.34 -31.39 -0.05
C GLU A 174 -10.97 -30.41 1.06
N THR A 175 -11.35 -29.14 0.90
CA THR A 175 -11.21 -28.10 1.93
C THR A 175 -12.50 -28.04 2.77
N ALA A 176 -12.37 -27.97 4.09
CA ALA A 176 -13.52 -27.85 4.97
C ALA A 176 -13.85 -26.37 5.26
N PRO A 177 -15.09 -25.90 5.03
CA PRO A 177 -15.50 -24.52 5.33
C PRO A 177 -15.25 -24.16 6.79
N GLY A 178 -14.74 -22.95 7.05
CA GLY A 178 -14.44 -22.46 8.40
C GLY A 178 -13.15 -23.01 9.04
N MET A 179 -12.42 -23.89 8.36
CA MET A 179 -11.10 -24.37 8.81
C MET A 179 -9.94 -23.48 8.33
N CYS A 180 -10.21 -22.43 7.55
CA CYS A 180 -9.24 -21.40 7.20
C CYS A 180 -9.60 -20.11 7.96
N GLY A 181 -8.62 -19.50 8.64
CA GLY A 181 -8.79 -18.15 9.19
C GLY A 181 -8.77 -17.11 8.08
N GLU A 182 -9.23 -15.89 8.35
CA GLU A 182 -9.13 -14.77 7.41
C GLU A 182 -7.96 -13.85 7.76
N ILE A 183 -7.19 -13.42 6.77
CA ILE A 183 -6.20 -12.35 6.89
C ILE A 183 -6.66 -11.11 6.13
N SER A 184 -6.48 -9.94 6.76
CA SER A 184 -6.70 -8.65 6.10
C SER A 184 -5.46 -8.25 5.32
N THR A 185 -5.59 -8.15 4.01
CA THR A 185 -4.57 -7.63 3.10
C THR A 185 -4.95 -6.23 2.61
N PRO A 186 -4.03 -5.44 2.04
CA PRO A 186 -4.34 -4.14 1.45
C PRO A 186 -5.41 -4.18 0.35
N ASN A 187 -5.70 -5.37 -0.21
CA ASN A 187 -6.66 -5.59 -1.30
C ASN A 187 -7.91 -6.37 -0.84
N GLY A 188 -8.11 -6.55 0.47
CA GLY A 188 -9.28 -7.20 1.05
C GLY A 188 -8.93 -8.41 1.93
N LYS A 189 -9.97 -9.15 2.32
CA LYS A 189 -9.83 -10.38 3.11
C LYS A 189 -9.51 -11.57 2.21
N VAL A 190 -8.51 -12.34 2.59
CA VAL A 190 -8.06 -13.57 1.92
C VAL A 190 -7.96 -14.68 2.95
N ASP A 191 -8.23 -15.92 2.56
CA ASP A 191 -8.05 -17.10 3.41
C ASP A 191 -6.57 -17.27 3.81
N ASP A 192 -6.35 -17.55 5.08
CA ASP A 192 -5.05 -17.91 5.66
C ASP A 192 -4.73 -19.39 5.41
N THR A 193 -3.80 -19.95 6.18
CA THR A 193 -3.51 -21.39 6.17
C THR A 193 -4.68 -22.21 6.72
N ALA A 194 -5.00 -23.33 6.05
CA ALA A 194 -5.92 -24.32 6.58
C ALA A 194 -5.44 -24.89 7.92
N ALA A 195 -6.35 -25.05 8.86
CA ALA A 195 -6.11 -25.63 10.16
C ALA A 195 -5.93 -27.15 10.04
N PRO A 196 -4.92 -27.75 10.71
CA PRO A 196 -4.60 -29.18 10.55
C PRO A 196 -5.56 -30.12 11.29
N ASN A 197 -6.58 -29.59 11.97
CA ASN A 197 -7.44 -30.27 12.94
C ASN A 197 -8.14 -31.52 12.36
N LEU A 198 -8.51 -31.52 11.07
CA LEU A 198 -9.10 -32.72 10.46
C LEU A 198 -8.13 -33.92 10.46
N VAL A 199 -6.83 -33.67 10.41
CA VAL A 199 -5.80 -34.71 10.49
C VAL A 199 -5.31 -34.89 11.92
N THR A 200 -4.98 -33.81 12.63
CA THR A 200 -4.35 -33.88 13.96
C THR A 200 -5.34 -34.18 15.09
N GLU A 201 -6.64 -33.94 14.89
CA GLU A 201 -7.68 -34.19 15.91
C GLU A 201 -8.67 -35.25 15.44
N LEU A 202 -9.34 -35.05 14.30
CA LEU A 202 -10.40 -35.98 13.85
C LEU A 202 -9.82 -37.36 13.45
N LEU A 203 -8.84 -37.41 12.54
CA LEU A 203 -8.21 -38.67 12.15
C LEU A 203 -7.48 -39.33 13.34
N ILE A 204 -6.79 -38.54 14.17
CA ILE A 204 -6.13 -39.07 15.38
C ILE A 204 -7.15 -39.65 16.35
N SER A 205 -8.30 -39.03 16.57
CA SER A 205 -9.37 -39.55 17.43
C SER A 205 -9.91 -40.89 16.90
N PHE A 206 -10.10 -41.01 15.58
CA PHE A 206 -10.48 -42.26 14.93
C PHE A 206 -9.41 -43.35 15.13
N LEU A 207 -8.13 -43.01 14.99
CA LEU A 207 -7.03 -43.96 15.20
C LEU A 207 -6.91 -44.37 16.68
N LEU A 208 -7.10 -43.44 17.62
CA LEU A 208 -7.06 -43.69 19.06
C LEU A 208 -8.19 -44.63 19.51
N ALA A 209 -9.38 -44.54 18.92
CA ALA A 209 -10.47 -45.48 19.18
C ALA A 209 -10.09 -46.93 18.81
N ASN A 210 -9.11 -47.10 17.94
CA ASN A 210 -8.63 -48.38 17.40
C ASN A 210 -7.20 -48.73 17.89
N GLY A 211 -6.64 -47.96 18.83
CA GLY A 211 -5.23 -47.99 19.17
C GLY A 211 -4.92 -47.36 20.52
N LYS A 212 -3.68 -46.92 20.70
CA LYS A 212 -3.20 -46.24 21.92
C LYS A 212 -2.27 -45.08 21.55
N PRO A 213 -2.17 -44.01 22.37
CA PRO A 213 -1.21 -42.94 22.13
C PRO A 213 0.23 -43.48 22.03
N ALA A 214 1.00 -42.96 21.07
CA ALA A 214 2.39 -43.30 20.83
C ALA A 214 3.32 -42.15 21.24
N THR A 215 4.35 -42.43 22.04
CA THR A 215 5.41 -41.47 22.35
C THR A 215 6.69 -41.88 21.64
N GLU A 216 6.91 -41.32 20.45
CA GLU A 216 8.07 -41.66 19.60
C GLU A 216 9.13 -40.55 19.58
N PRO A 217 10.37 -40.86 19.14
CA PRO A 217 11.44 -39.87 19.04
C PRO A 217 11.04 -38.69 18.15
N THR A 218 11.01 -37.50 18.74
CA THR A 218 10.70 -36.26 18.04
C THR A 218 11.95 -35.49 17.62
N VAL A 219 11.78 -34.66 16.60
CA VAL A 219 12.79 -33.74 16.10
C VAL A 219 12.29 -32.32 16.34
N ARG A 220 13.09 -31.53 17.05
CA ARG A 220 12.86 -30.08 17.17
C ARG A 220 13.53 -29.33 16.02
N LYS A 221 12.76 -28.55 15.26
CA LYS A 221 13.28 -27.66 14.21
C LYS A 221 13.00 -26.20 14.55
N HIS A 222 13.98 -25.36 14.26
CA HIS A 222 13.81 -23.91 14.20
C HIS A 222 13.38 -23.56 12.77
N THR A 223 12.08 -23.44 12.53
CA THR A 223 11.51 -23.12 11.22
C THR A 223 11.60 -21.61 10.99
N ARG A 224 12.00 -21.23 9.78
CA ARG A 224 12.02 -19.84 9.34
C ARG A 224 10.96 -19.72 8.25
N GLU A 225 9.85 -19.13 8.64
CA GLU A 225 8.71 -18.81 7.80
C GLU A 225 8.72 -17.29 7.56
N GLU A 226 8.38 -16.88 6.35
CA GLU A 226 8.29 -15.48 5.93
C GLU A 226 6.97 -15.34 5.16
N ILE A 227 6.28 -14.23 5.35
CA ILE A 227 5.03 -13.91 4.64
C ILE A 227 5.24 -12.56 3.98
N ILE A 228 5.22 -12.56 2.64
CA ILE A 228 5.54 -11.35 1.86
C ILE A 228 4.41 -11.09 0.89
N LEU A 229 3.91 -9.86 0.93
CA LEU A 229 2.88 -9.38 0.03
C LEU A 229 3.37 -8.07 -0.59
N ASN A 230 3.58 -8.07 -1.90
CA ASN A 230 3.87 -6.83 -2.62
C ASN A 230 2.57 -6.09 -2.96
N GLU A 231 2.69 -4.77 -3.08
CA GLU A 231 1.58 -3.91 -3.52
C GLU A 231 1.01 -4.39 -4.87
N GLY A 232 -0.31 -4.52 -4.95
CA GLY A 232 -1.03 -5.00 -6.15
C GLY A 232 -1.25 -6.51 -6.26
N ASN A 233 -0.74 -7.31 -5.32
CA ASN A 233 -0.97 -8.76 -5.26
C ASN A 233 -2.00 -9.14 -4.19
N GLU A 234 -2.75 -10.22 -4.43
CA GLU A 234 -3.83 -10.67 -3.52
C GLU A 234 -3.35 -11.79 -2.59
N VAL A 235 -2.61 -12.77 -3.11
CA VAL A 235 -2.13 -13.94 -2.34
C VAL A 235 -0.71 -13.70 -1.86
N PRO A 236 -0.44 -13.69 -0.54
CA PRO A 236 0.90 -13.52 -0.02
C PRO A 236 1.76 -14.72 -0.40
N TRP A 237 3.02 -14.46 -0.73
CA TRP A 237 3.99 -15.53 -0.88
C TRP A 237 4.26 -16.18 0.48
N ARG A 238 4.24 -17.50 0.49
CA ARG A 238 4.62 -18.33 1.63
C ARG A 238 5.63 -19.37 1.18
N ARG A 239 6.42 -19.84 2.14
CA ARG A 239 7.31 -20.97 1.92
C ARG A 239 6.51 -22.26 1.77
N SER A 240 6.93 -23.13 0.86
CA SER A 240 6.24 -24.41 0.58
C SER A 240 6.09 -25.29 1.83
N ALA A 241 4.83 -25.61 2.16
CA ALA A 241 4.45 -26.60 3.17
C ALA A 241 5.07 -27.97 2.88
N PHE A 242 5.07 -28.35 1.60
CA PHE A 242 5.60 -29.62 1.13
C PHE A 242 7.13 -29.71 1.31
N TRP A 243 7.85 -28.60 1.19
CA TRP A 243 9.27 -28.57 1.48
C TRP A 243 9.58 -28.86 2.95
N LEU A 244 8.78 -28.31 3.88
CA LEU A 244 8.92 -28.66 5.29
C LEU A 244 8.61 -30.14 5.54
N PHE A 245 7.54 -30.65 4.94
CA PHE A 245 7.16 -32.07 5.03
C PHE A 245 8.31 -33.00 4.62
N LEU A 246 8.95 -32.74 3.48
CA LEU A 246 10.13 -33.51 3.03
C LEU A 246 11.28 -33.39 4.04
N ARG A 247 11.59 -32.19 4.52
CA ARG A 247 12.67 -31.98 5.50
C ARG A 247 12.44 -32.66 6.84
N VAL A 248 11.19 -32.79 7.29
CA VAL A 248 10.83 -33.52 8.51
C VAL A 248 10.94 -35.01 8.26
N THR A 249 10.34 -35.52 7.20
CA THR A 249 10.38 -36.93 6.79
C THR A 249 11.80 -37.45 6.66
N LEU A 250 12.66 -36.76 5.89
CA LEU A 250 14.06 -37.14 5.70
C LEU A 250 14.85 -37.15 7.01
N HIS A 251 14.57 -36.19 7.90
CA HIS A 251 15.29 -36.12 9.18
C HIS A 251 14.86 -37.25 10.11
N LEU A 252 13.56 -37.48 10.27
CA LEU A 252 13.05 -38.56 11.11
C LEU A 252 13.51 -39.94 10.62
N GLN A 253 13.42 -40.20 9.32
CA GLN A 253 13.87 -41.45 8.74
C GLN A 253 15.36 -41.69 8.98
N MET A 254 16.21 -40.69 8.73
CA MET A 254 17.66 -40.84 8.92
C MET A 254 18.06 -40.95 10.40
N SER A 255 17.36 -40.28 11.31
CA SER A 255 17.64 -40.34 12.75
C SER A 255 17.19 -41.66 13.39
N ARG A 256 16.06 -42.24 12.94
CA ARG A 256 15.54 -43.51 13.46
C ARG A 256 16.44 -44.70 13.14
N PHE A 257 17.03 -44.72 11.95
CA PHE A 257 17.94 -45.78 11.53
C PHE A 257 19.28 -45.79 12.29
N ASP A 258 19.67 -44.69 12.91
CA ASP A 258 20.92 -44.55 13.65
C ASP A 258 20.73 -44.70 15.18
N GLY A 259 19.65 -45.38 15.59
CA GLY A 259 19.33 -45.60 17.00
C GLY A 259 19.03 -44.33 17.79
N GLY A 260 18.62 -43.24 17.12
CA GLY A 260 18.30 -41.96 17.76
C GLY A 260 19.49 -41.06 18.05
N GLN A 261 20.73 -41.45 17.71
CA GLN A 261 21.88 -40.54 17.77
C GLN A 261 21.94 -39.67 16.50
N ASP A 262 22.15 -38.35 16.65
CA ASP A 262 22.33 -37.44 15.51
C ASP A 262 23.72 -37.64 14.90
N SER A 263 23.91 -38.66 14.04
CA SER A 263 25.14 -38.80 13.25
C SER A 263 25.44 -37.59 12.37
N GLY A 264 24.47 -36.68 12.16
CA GLY A 264 24.55 -35.58 11.22
C GLY A 264 24.32 -36.00 9.77
N LEU A 265 23.87 -37.24 9.50
CA LEU A 265 23.64 -37.76 8.15
C LEU A 265 22.67 -36.88 7.34
N TYR A 266 21.53 -36.51 7.95
CA TYR A 266 20.57 -35.57 7.37
C TYR A 266 21.23 -34.24 7.00
N LYS A 267 22.06 -33.69 7.89
CA LYS A 267 22.73 -32.40 7.67
C LYS A 267 23.76 -32.48 6.53
N ARG A 268 24.48 -33.60 6.38
CA ARG A 268 25.38 -33.86 5.24
C ARG A 268 24.61 -33.97 3.92
N PHE A 269 23.55 -34.77 3.89
CA PHE A 269 22.68 -34.88 2.72
C PHE A 269 22.12 -33.51 2.31
N MET A 270 21.65 -32.70 3.26
CA MET A 270 21.13 -31.36 2.96
C MET A 270 22.17 -30.44 2.31
N VAL A 271 23.45 -30.51 2.72
CA VAL A 271 24.52 -29.75 2.07
C VAL A 271 24.75 -30.22 0.64
N PHE A 272 24.81 -31.55 0.44
CA PHE A 272 24.95 -32.14 -0.88
C PHE A 272 23.78 -31.77 -1.81
N PHE A 273 22.54 -31.91 -1.34
CA PHE A 273 21.32 -31.52 -2.05
C PHE A 273 21.35 -30.05 -2.44
N MET A 274 21.65 -29.15 -1.51
CA MET A 274 21.73 -27.71 -1.81
C MET A 274 22.84 -27.39 -2.82
N ALA A 275 23.98 -28.08 -2.76
CA ALA A 275 25.08 -27.84 -3.71
C ALA A 275 24.70 -28.19 -5.16
N GLN A 276 23.77 -29.11 -5.41
CA GLN A 276 23.32 -29.44 -6.77
C GLN A 276 22.63 -28.25 -7.45
N PHE A 277 21.89 -27.43 -6.69
CA PHE A 277 21.24 -26.23 -7.23
C PHE A 277 22.25 -25.15 -7.64
N LEU A 278 23.43 -25.09 -7.03
CA LEU A 278 24.47 -24.13 -7.42
C LEU A 278 24.90 -24.34 -8.88
N ARG A 279 25.02 -25.60 -9.31
CA ARG A 279 25.32 -25.93 -10.70
C ARG A 279 24.22 -25.47 -11.64
N SER A 280 22.98 -25.86 -11.35
CA SER A 280 21.84 -25.49 -12.21
C SER A 280 21.64 -23.97 -12.29
N ALA A 281 21.90 -23.24 -11.20
CA ALA A 281 21.82 -21.78 -11.17
C ALA A 281 22.94 -21.11 -11.99
N VAL A 282 24.15 -21.70 -12.00
CA VAL A 282 25.25 -21.26 -12.87
C VAL A 282 24.95 -21.55 -14.34
N ASP A 283 24.46 -22.75 -14.65
CA ASP A 283 24.15 -23.17 -16.03
C ASP A 283 23.00 -22.32 -16.63
N LEU A 284 22.12 -21.75 -15.79
CA LEU A 284 21.05 -20.82 -16.18
C LEU A 284 21.43 -19.34 -16.06
N ASP A 285 22.70 -19.04 -15.78
CA ASP A 285 23.24 -17.68 -15.67
C ASP A 285 22.47 -16.77 -14.69
N MET A 286 21.98 -17.31 -13.56
CA MET A 286 21.21 -16.55 -12.58
C MET A 286 21.97 -15.34 -12.00
N ASN A 287 21.25 -14.36 -11.43
CA ASN A 287 21.83 -13.11 -10.93
C ASN A 287 22.88 -13.32 -9.82
N SER A 288 23.87 -12.44 -9.79
CA SER A 288 25.05 -12.55 -8.90
C SER A 288 24.68 -12.59 -7.42
N ASP A 289 23.70 -11.80 -6.98
CA ASP A 289 23.27 -11.75 -5.57
C ASP A 289 22.68 -13.09 -5.10
N LEU A 290 21.86 -13.73 -5.95
CA LEU A 290 21.27 -15.02 -5.65
C LEU A 290 22.34 -16.11 -5.58
N LEU A 291 23.24 -16.14 -6.58
CA LEU A 291 24.36 -17.08 -6.61
C LEU A 291 25.24 -16.94 -5.37
N PHE A 292 25.58 -15.70 -4.98
CA PHE A 292 26.34 -15.40 -3.77
C PHE A 292 25.59 -15.86 -2.51
N ALA A 293 24.31 -15.50 -2.36
CA ALA A 293 23.49 -15.88 -1.21
C ALA A 293 23.38 -17.41 -1.07
N MET A 294 23.19 -18.12 -2.18
CA MET A 294 23.14 -19.58 -2.23
C MET A 294 24.48 -20.19 -1.80
N SER A 295 25.59 -19.76 -2.42
CA SER A 295 26.94 -20.26 -2.11
C SER A 295 27.32 -19.98 -0.65
N ALA A 296 27.05 -18.78 -0.15
CA ALA A 296 27.30 -18.39 1.24
C ALA A 296 26.48 -19.25 2.23
N LYS A 297 25.25 -19.63 1.88
CA LYS A 297 24.43 -20.52 2.71
C LYS A 297 25.01 -21.93 2.77
N VAL A 298 25.52 -22.46 1.66
CA VAL A 298 26.21 -23.77 1.62
C VAL A 298 27.51 -23.71 2.42
N ALA A 299 28.34 -22.69 2.21
CA ALA A 299 29.56 -22.43 2.99
C ALA A 299 29.29 -22.42 4.50
N ARG A 300 28.32 -21.62 4.97
CA ARG A 300 27.96 -21.56 6.39
C ARG A 300 27.51 -22.91 6.94
N ARG A 301 26.81 -23.73 6.16
CA ARG A 301 26.39 -25.07 6.59
C ARG A 301 27.58 -26.04 6.68
N LEU A 302 28.53 -25.96 5.75
CA LEU A 302 29.78 -26.73 5.80
C LEU A 302 30.57 -26.40 7.07
N VAL A 303 30.75 -25.11 7.38
CA VAL A 303 31.42 -24.67 8.62
C VAL A 303 30.71 -25.21 9.87
N LYS A 304 29.37 -25.13 9.91
CA LYS A 304 28.56 -25.64 11.03
C LYS A 304 28.62 -27.16 11.21
N LEU A 305 28.85 -27.91 10.13
CA LEU A 305 29.02 -29.36 10.22
C LEU A 305 30.36 -29.75 10.85
N ASN A 306 31.34 -28.83 10.88
CA ASN A 306 32.66 -28.99 11.51
C ASN A 306 33.30 -30.36 11.20
N ILE A 307 33.30 -30.73 9.93
CA ILE A 307 33.76 -32.07 9.52
C ILE A 307 35.28 -32.07 9.50
N ARG A 308 35.88 -32.88 10.37
CA ARG A 308 37.34 -32.97 10.55
C ARG A 308 38.05 -33.88 9.54
N ARG A 309 37.29 -34.73 8.83
CA ARG A 309 37.83 -35.70 7.86
C ARG A 309 37.21 -35.46 6.49
N GLN A 310 37.99 -35.61 5.44
CA GLN A 310 37.49 -35.49 4.08
C GLN A 310 36.54 -36.66 3.77
N GLU A 311 35.35 -36.34 3.26
CA GLU A 311 34.32 -37.31 2.89
C GLU A 311 34.09 -37.28 1.36
N SER A 312 33.68 -38.41 0.78
CA SER A 312 33.58 -38.61 -0.67
C SER A 312 32.60 -37.69 -1.41
N TRP A 313 31.62 -37.11 -0.73
CA TRP A 313 30.69 -36.14 -1.31
C TRP A 313 31.23 -34.71 -1.34
N MET A 314 32.27 -34.39 -0.55
CA MET A 314 32.83 -33.03 -0.44
C MET A 314 33.43 -32.51 -1.76
N PRO A 315 34.18 -33.32 -2.55
CA PRO A 315 34.70 -32.86 -3.84
C PRO A 315 33.59 -32.38 -4.79
N THR A 316 32.44 -33.06 -4.80
CA THR A 316 31.28 -32.64 -5.61
C THR A 316 30.74 -31.28 -5.17
N VAL A 317 30.61 -31.07 -3.85
CA VAL A 317 30.17 -29.77 -3.30
C VAL A 317 31.19 -28.67 -3.62
N HIS A 318 32.49 -28.95 -3.43
CA HIS A 318 33.57 -28.01 -3.72
C HIS A 318 33.59 -27.62 -5.21
N LYS A 319 33.38 -28.57 -6.12
CA LYS A 319 33.26 -28.32 -7.56
C LYS A 319 32.14 -27.33 -7.87
N HIS A 320 30.95 -27.52 -7.28
CA HIS A 320 29.81 -26.64 -7.52
C HIS A 320 29.99 -25.24 -6.93
N MET A 321 30.57 -25.14 -5.73
CA MET A 321 30.89 -23.85 -5.11
C MET A 321 31.97 -23.09 -5.91
N SER A 322 33.01 -23.78 -6.37
CA SER A 322 34.08 -23.17 -7.18
C SER A 322 33.57 -22.66 -8.52
N ALA A 323 32.60 -23.35 -9.12
CA ALA A 323 31.94 -22.88 -10.34
C ALA A 323 31.23 -21.54 -10.12
N VAL A 324 30.50 -21.39 -9.00
CA VAL A 324 29.85 -20.13 -8.62
C VAL A 324 30.88 -19.03 -8.38
N THR A 325 31.93 -19.30 -7.59
CA THR A 325 32.99 -18.32 -7.32
C THR A 325 33.62 -17.83 -8.61
N ARG A 326 33.95 -18.73 -9.55
CA ARG A 326 34.53 -18.36 -10.85
C ARG A 326 33.62 -17.44 -11.66
N VAL A 327 32.30 -17.70 -11.67
CA VAL A 327 31.33 -16.83 -12.38
C VAL A 327 31.24 -15.46 -11.72
N LEU A 328 31.13 -15.41 -10.39
CA LEU A 328 31.06 -14.15 -9.64
C LEU A 328 32.35 -13.33 -9.82
N ASP A 329 33.52 -13.96 -9.76
CA ASP A 329 34.80 -13.30 -9.98
C ASP A 329 34.92 -12.76 -11.41
N ALA A 330 34.45 -13.52 -12.41
CA ALA A 330 34.43 -13.06 -13.81
C ALA A 330 33.52 -11.85 -14.01
N ARG A 331 32.30 -11.88 -13.45
CA ARG A 331 31.36 -10.76 -13.50
C ARG A 331 31.88 -9.52 -12.77
N MET A 332 32.49 -9.69 -11.60
CA MET A 332 33.11 -8.59 -10.86
C MET A 332 34.27 -7.96 -11.64
N LYS A 333 35.13 -8.78 -12.26
CA LYS A 333 36.22 -8.27 -13.12
C LYS A 333 35.70 -7.47 -14.31
N HIS A 334 34.57 -7.87 -14.90
CA HIS A 334 33.92 -7.11 -15.98
C HIS A 334 33.41 -5.76 -15.49
N ILE A 335 32.66 -5.73 -14.38
CA ILE A 335 32.16 -4.48 -13.78
C ILE A 335 33.31 -3.52 -13.47
N LEU A 336 34.40 -4.02 -12.87
CA LEU A 336 35.59 -3.22 -12.58
C LEU A 336 36.32 -2.71 -13.82
N ALA A 337 36.19 -3.39 -14.97
CA ALA A 337 36.79 -2.95 -16.23
C ALA A 337 35.95 -1.84 -16.88
N ASP A 338 34.62 -1.98 -16.88
CA ASP A 338 33.69 -0.97 -17.44
C ASP A 338 33.76 0.34 -16.64
N ASP A 339 33.80 0.25 -15.31
CA ASP A 339 33.82 1.43 -14.43
C ASP A 339 35.13 2.25 -14.60
N LYS A 340 36.26 1.57 -14.83
CA LYS A 340 37.55 2.21 -15.18
C LYS A 340 37.50 2.97 -16.50
N GLN A 341 36.67 2.53 -17.44
CA GLN A 341 36.53 3.18 -18.75
C GLN A 341 35.64 4.42 -18.67
N THR A 342 34.71 4.45 -17.72
CA THR A 342 33.67 5.49 -17.61
C THR A 342 34.17 6.75 -16.89
N LEU A 343 35.12 6.60 -15.96
CA LEU A 343 35.56 7.70 -15.11
C LEU A 343 36.52 8.72 -15.75
N GLY A 344 36.89 8.57 -17.03
CA GLY A 344 37.48 9.65 -17.85
C GLY A 344 38.66 10.43 -17.28
N PHE A 345 39.30 9.96 -16.19
CA PHE A 345 40.38 10.69 -15.55
C PHE A 345 41.62 10.59 -16.44
N THR A 346 41.84 11.62 -17.25
CA THR A 346 43.16 11.89 -17.80
C THR A 346 44.12 12.06 -16.62
N LYS A 347 45.21 11.28 -16.61
CA LYS A 347 46.33 11.50 -15.67
C LYS A 347 46.66 12.99 -15.65
N LEU A 348 46.46 13.63 -14.50
CA LEU A 348 46.89 15.02 -14.30
C LEU A 348 48.40 15.08 -14.56
N SER A 349 48.78 15.75 -15.65
CA SER A 349 50.18 16.02 -15.97
C SER A 349 50.63 17.19 -15.09
N GLY A 350 51.69 17.00 -14.30
CA GLY A 350 52.19 17.99 -13.34
C GLY A 350 52.64 19.33 -13.97
N GLN A 351 52.72 19.43 -15.30
CA GLN A 351 53.09 20.66 -16.00
C GLN A 351 51.94 21.67 -16.15
N ALA A 352 50.67 21.27 -15.98
CA ALA A 352 49.53 22.18 -16.11
C ALA A 352 49.28 23.05 -14.86
N ALA A 353 49.71 22.58 -13.69
CA ALA A 353 49.42 23.24 -12.42
C ALA A 353 50.15 24.58 -12.21
N GLU A 354 51.35 24.78 -12.79
CA GLU A 354 52.03 26.08 -12.74
C GLU A 354 51.40 27.10 -13.69
N ALA A 355 51.02 26.67 -14.91
CA ALA A 355 50.34 27.55 -15.87
C ALA A 355 48.96 28.03 -15.36
N ASP A 356 48.25 27.20 -14.61
CA ASP A 356 46.95 27.52 -14.01
C ASP A 356 47.05 28.47 -12.79
N THR A 357 48.26 28.82 -12.33
CA THR A 357 48.45 29.85 -11.27
C THR A 357 48.70 31.25 -11.79
N THR A 358 48.90 31.41 -13.10
CA THR A 358 49.08 32.72 -13.74
C THR A 358 47.81 33.17 -14.45
N LEU A 359 47.02 34.05 -13.82
CA LEU A 359 45.89 34.71 -14.49
C LEU A 359 46.40 35.89 -15.34
N HIS A 360 46.26 35.78 -16.66
CA HIS A 360 46.30 36.92 -17.57
C HIS A 360 44.88 37.42 -17.80
N LEU A 361 44.55 38.61 -17.29
CA LEU A 361 43.26 39.27 -17.45
C LEU A 361 43.43 40.54 -18.30
N PRO A 362 43.63 40.41 -19.63
CA PRO A 362 43.92 41.53 -20.51
C PRO A 362 42.84 42.62 -20.47
N ASP A 363 41.57 42.27 -20.21
CA ASP A 363 40.48 43.23 -20.04
C ASP A 363 40.59 44.04 -18.75
N LEU A 364 41.10 43.43 -17.67
CA LEU A 364 41.35 44.12 -16.40
C LEU A 364 42.58 45.02 -16.51
N ASP A 365 43.64 44.54 -17.18
CA ASP A 365 44.85 45.34 -17.44
C ASP A 365 44.51 46.54 -18.36
N ALA A 366 43.74 46.32 -19.42
CA ALA A 366 43.27 47.38 -20.30
C ALA A 366 42.29 48.35 -19.61
N PHE A 367 41.49 47.86 -18.67
CA PHE A 367 40.59 48.69 -17.84
C PHE A 367 41.38 49.59 -16.87
N LEU A 368 42.43 49.07 -16.23
CA LEU A 368 43.31 49.83 -15.34
C LEU A 368 44.11 50.90 -16.11
N ASP A 369 44.55 50.59 -17.33
CA ASP A 369 45.17 51.57 -18.24
C ASP A 369 44.18 52.63 -18.72
N HIS A 370 42.91 52.25 -18.98
CA HIS A 370 41.84 53.17 -19.35
C HIS A 370 41.43 54.13 -18.21
N MET A 371 41.48 53.66 -16.97
CA MET A 371 41.16 54.45 -15.78
C MET A 371 42.22 55.53 -15.50
N SER A 372 43.48 55.26 -15.85
CA SER A 372 44.60 56.20 -15.66
C SER A 372 44.57 57.38 -16.65
N LEU A 373 43.82 57.27 -17.76
CA LEU A 373 43.76 58.27 -18.83
C LEU A 373 42.45 59.09 -18.87
N LYS A 374 41.49 58.85 -17.98
CA LYS A 374 40.21 59.57 -17.95
C LYS A 374 40.13 60.57 -16.79
N GLN A 375 40.82 61.70 -16.94
CA GLN A 375 40.33 62.95 -16.35
C GLN A 375 39.03 63.34 -17.08
N CYS A 376 37.95 63.42 -16.30
CA CYS A 376 36.57 63.83 -16.59
C CYS A 376 36.22 64.25 -18.02
N ASN A 377 35.27 63.52 -18.63
CA ASN A 377 34.30 64.07 -19.57
C ASN A 377 32.94 63.42 -19.31
N TYR A 378 32.06 64.15 -18.62
CA TYR A 378 30.64 63.79 -18.52
C TYR A 378 29.99 63.99 -19.89
N GLN A 379 29.52 62.91 -20.50
CA GLN A 379 28.50 62.98 -21.54
C GLN A 379 27.16 62.60 -20.91
N SER A 380 26.21 63.53 -21.00
CA SER A 380 24.81 63.32 -20.64
C SER A 380 24.20 62.30 -21.59
N GLY A 381 23.90 61.11 -21.07
CA GLY A 381 23.04 60.14 -21.74
C GLY A 381 21.57 60.54 -21.54
N GLU A 382 20.82 60.59 -22.64
CA GLU A 382 19.39 60.86 -22.64
C GLU A 382 18.66 59.70 -21.92
N PHE A 383 18.11 59.98 -20.74
CA PHE A 383 17.40 59.03 -19.88
C PHE A 383 15.96 58.87 -20.37
N SER A 384 15.62 57.72 -20.94
CA SER A 384 14.23 57.32 -21.23
C SER A 384 13.81 56.20 -20.27
N PRO A 385 13.15 56.50 -19.13
CA PRO A 385 12.70 55.47 -18.22
C PRO A 385 11.50 54.72 -18.82
N THR A 386 11.63 53.41 -19.04
CA THR A 386 10.49 52.54 -19.31
C THR A 386 9.84 52.19 -17.98
N SER A 387 8.72 52.84 -17.64
CA SER A 387 7.97 52.54 -16.42
C SER A 387 7.20 51.23 -16.59
N ALA A 388 7.65 50.16 -15.91
CA ALA A 388 7.01 48.84 -15.94
C ALA A 388 5.86 48.73 -14.92
N VAL A 389 4.91 49.68 -14.99
CA VAL A 389 3.76 49.75 -14.07
C VAL A 389 2.50 49.22 -14.74
N LEU A 390 1.75 48.40 -13.99
CA LEU A 390 0.49 47.78 -14.40
C LEU A 390 -0.50 48.83 -14.92
N GLN A 391 -0.94 48.66 -16.16
CA GLN A 391 -2.00 49.50 -16.73
C GLN A 391 -3.36 48.93 -16.30
N VAL A 392 -4.17 49.76 -15.67
CA VAL A 392 -5.40 49.36 -15.01
C VAL A 392 -6.59 50.00 -15.73
N SER A 393 -7.56 49.19 -16.16
CA SER A 393 -8.83 49.63 -16.74
C SER A 393 -10.01 49.26 -15.85
N SER A 394 -11.12 50.01 -15.88
CA SER A 394 -12.27 49.76 -15.00
C SER A 394 -13.15 48.59 -15.45
N ASP A 395 -13.07 48.21 -16.72
CA ASP A 395 -13.90 47.23 -17.40
C ASP A 395 -13.34 45.79 -17.37
N GLN A 396 -12.05 45.62 -17.07
CA GLN A 396 -11.40 44.31 -17.06
C GLN A 396 -10.64 44.09 -15.75
N ILE A 397 -10.59 42.84 -15.28
CA ILE A 397 -9.71 42.46 -14.17
C ILE A 397 -8.26 42.63 -14.65
N PRO A 398 -7.41 43.36 -13.92
CA PRO A 398 -6.01 43.52 -14.28
C PRO A 398 -5.27 42.17 -14.28
N ASP A 399 -4.40 41.94 -15.26
CA ASP A 399 -3.61 40.72 -15.33
C ASP A 399 -2.52 40.73 -14.26
N VAL A 400 -2.76 40.02 -13.16
CA VAL A 400 -1.84 39.93 -12.02
C VAL A 400 -0.57 39.16 -12.39
N ALA A 401 -0.58 38.34 -13.45
CA ALA A 401 0.63 37.65 -13.91
C ALA A 401 1.70 38.63 -14.41
N PHE A 402 1.30 39.80 -14.91
CA PHE A 402 2.20 40.88 -15.32
C PHE A 402 3.16 41.32 -14.20
N ILE A 403 2.72 41.19 -12.94
CA ILE A 403 3.52 41.57 -11.76
C ILE A 403 4.71 40.62 -11.59
N GLU A 404 4.52 39.31 -11.86
CA GLU A 404 5.58 38.29 -11.78
C GLU A 404 6.68 38.53 -12.83
N ASP A 405 6.30 39.02 -14.02
CA ASP A 405 7.22 39.32 -15.11
C ASP A 405 8.07 40.59 -14.88
N HIS A 406 7.70 41.44 -13.91
CA HIS A 406 8.32 42.74 -13.66
C HIS A 406 8.69 42.96 -12.18
N PRO A 407 9.68 42.20 -11.64
CA PRO A 407 10.02 42.22 -10.22
C PRO A 407 10.55 43.57 -9.71
N THR A 408 11.03 44.43 -10.60
CA THR A 408 11.57 45.75 -10.24
C THR A 408 10.53 46.74 -9.74
N HIS A 409 9.23 46.50 -10.01
CA HIS A 409 8.12 47.38 -9.64
C HIS A 409 7.00 46.62 -8.90
N GLU A 410 7.35 45.53 -8.22
CA GLU A 410 6.37 44.61 -7.58
C GLU A 410 5.45 45.33 -6.59
N PHE A 411 5.98 46.18 -5.70
CA PHE A 411 5.20 46.90 -4.70
C PHE A 411 4.23 47.92 -5.34
N GLN A 412 4.69 48.66 -6.35
CA GLN A 412 3.85 49.63 -7.06
C GLN A 412 2.71 48.93 -7.81
N ASN A 413 3.00 47.76 -8.40
CA ASN A 413 2.03 46.98 -9.14
C ASN A 413 1.00 46.29 -8.22
N LEU A 414 1.44 45.76 -7.07
CA LEU A 414 0.54 45.24 -6.04
C LEU A 414 -0.39 46.34 -5.51
N TYR A 415 0.16 47.51 -5.21
CA TYR A 415 -0.64 48.66 -4.77
C TYR A 415 -1.65 49.12 -5.83
N ALA A 416 -1.26 49.14 -7.12
CA ALA A 416 -2.16 49.48 -8.22
C ALA A 416 -3.32 48.47 -8.33
N PHE A 417 -3.04 47.17 -8.20
CA PHE A 417 -4.05 46.12 -8.21
C PHE A 417 -5.00 46.21 -6.99
N GLU A 418 -4.46 46.39 -5.79
CA GLU A 418 -5.26 46.55 -4.57
C GLU A 418 -6.16 47.79 -4.62
N THR A 419 -5.66 48.88 -5.23
CA THR A 419 -6.45 50.08 -5.49
C THR A 419 -7.58 49.79 -6.48
N TRP A 420 -7.31 49.00 -7.52
CA TRP A 420 -8.36 48.58 -8.46
C TRP A 420 -9.45 47.78 -7.76
N VAL A 421 -9.07 46.84 -6.89
CA VAL A 421 -10.02 46.04 -6.10
C VAL A 421 -10.88 46.95 -5.21
N ALA A 422 -10.26 47.93 -4.54
CA ALA A 422 -10.96 48.86 -3.66
C ALA A 422 -11.98 49.74 -4.38
N VAL A 423 -11.72 50.11 -5.65
CA VAL A 423 -12.51 51.11 -6.39
C VAL A 423 -13.48 50.47 -7.39
N TYR A 424 -13.05 49.45 -8.14
CA TYR A 424 -13.77 48.97 -9.33
C TYR A 424 -14.38 47.58 -9.18
N LEU A 425 -13.90 46.72 -8.27
CA LEU A 425 -14.35 45.31 -8.16
C LEU A 425 -15.86 45.19 -7.97
N ASP A 426 -16.47 45.99 -7.10
CA ASP A 426 -17.91 45.92 -6.82
C ASP A 426 -18.76 46.31 -8.05
N ALA A 427 -18.28 47.23 -8.89
CA ALA A 427 -18.95 47.59 -10.14
C ALA A 427 -18.78 46.48 -11.18
N TRP A 428 -17.54 46.04 -11.37
CA TRP A 428 -17.20 44.96 -12.28
C TRP A 428 -17.98 43.67 -11.97
N THR A 429 -18.13 43.31 -10.69
CA THR A 429 -18.87 42.11 -10.25
C THR A 429 -20.35 42.19 -10.60
N ARG A 430 -20.96 43.37 -10.58
CA ARG A 430 -22.38 43.52 -10.95
C ARG A 430 -22.59 43.30 -12.45
N ASP A 431 -21.64 43.74 -13.26
CA ASP A 431 -21.74 43.64 -14.72
C ASP A 431 -21.47 42.20 -15.22
N HIS A 432 -20.67 41.42 -14.47
CA HIS A 432 -20.25 40.05 -14.86
C HIS A 432 -20.84 38.95 -13.95
N LEU A 433 -21.93 39.25 -13.25
CA LEU A 433 -22.48 38.38 -12.19
C LEU A 433 -22.89 36.98 -12.72
N HIS A 434 -23.46 36.95 -13.93
CA HIS A 434 -24.03 35.75 -14.56
C HIS A 434 -23.11 35.10 -15.59
N ASP A 435 -21.89 35.62 -15.78
CA ASP A 435 -20.97 35.07 -16.77
C ASP A 435 -20.32 33.78 -16.25
N ASP A 436 -20.35 32.72 -17.06
CA ASP A 436 -19.87 31.38 -16.68
C ASP A 436 -18.38 31.38 -16.27
N GLU A 437 -17.56 32.27 -16.83
CA GLU A 437 -16.12 32.34 -16.57
C GLU A 437 -15.74 33.19 -15.34
N THR A 438 -16.66 33.96 -14.77
CA THR A 438 -16.36 34.93 -13.71
C THR A 438 -15.71 34.28 -12.49
N CYS A 439 -16.29 33.19 -11.98
CA CYS A 439 -15.73 32.47 -10.84
C CYS A 439 -14.33 31.90 -11.14
N ALA A 440 -14.09 31.41 -12.36
CA ALA A 440 -12.79 30.87 -12.77
C ALA A 440 -11.73 31.96 -12.87
N LYS A 441 -12.07 33.12 -13.44
CA LYS A 441 -11.19 34.30 -13.52
C LYS A 441 -10.83 34.81 -12.13
N LEU A 442 -11.81 34.94 -11.23
CA LEU A 442 -11.59 35.37 -9.86
C LEU A 442 -10.74 34.38 -9.07
N LYS A 443 -10.99 33.06 -9.20
CA LYS A 443 -10.14 32.02 -8.61
C LYS A 443 -8.68 32.19 -9.04
N ARG A 444 -8.42 32.25 -10.34
CA ARG A 444 -7.06 32.40 -10.89
C ARG A 444 -6.40 33.68 -10.42
N THR A 445 -7.16 34.77 -10.34
CA THR A 445 -6.69 36.06 -9.82
C THR A 445 -6.28 35.94 -8.35
N ILE A 446 -7.08 35.27 -7.52
CA ILE A 446 -6.76 35.00 -6.11
C ILE A 446 -5.47 34.17 -5.99
N GLU A 447 -5.34 33.09 -6.77
CA GLU A 447 -4.15 32.22 -6.75
C GLU A 447 -2.87 32.97 -7.11
N VAL A 448 -2.89 33.71 -8.22
CA VAL A 448 -1.72 34.47 -8.70
C VAL A 448 -1.39 35.62 -7.76
N TYR A 449 -2.40 36.39 -7.32
CA TYR A 449 -2.18 37.48 -6.37
C TYR A 449 -1.58 36.96 -5.06
N HIS A 450 -2.17 35.93 -4.45
CA HIS A 450 -1.67 35.34 -3.21
C HIS A 450 -0.23 34.85 -3.33
N LYS A 451 0.11 34.16 -4.43
CA LYS A 451 1.47 33.67 -4.71
C LYS A 451 2.51 34.80 -4.68
N ILE A 452 2.17 35.97 -5.24
CA ILE A 452 3.07 37.13 -5.34
C ILE A 452 3.08 37.91 -4.03
N SER A 453 1.90 38.28 -3.52
CA SER A 453 1.75 39.15 -2.35
C SER A 453 2.25 38.49 -1.06
N HIS A 454 2.07 37.17 -0.88
CA HIS A 454 2.56 36.46 0.31
C HIS A 454 4.09 36.54 0.42
N ILE A 455 4.80 36.50 -0.71
CA ILE A 455 6.26 36.62 -0.73
C ILE A 455 6.68 38.07 -0.50
N CYS A 456 6.03 39.00 -1.22
CA CYS A 456 6.37 40.42 -1.17
C CYS A 456 6.08 41.07 0.20
N TYR A 457 5.03 40.62 0.89
CA TYR A 457 4.63 41.11 2.21
C TYR A 457 5.13 40.27 3.38
N ASP A 458 6.05 39.32 3.15
CA ASP A 458 6.66 38.56 4.23
C ASP A 458 7.30 39.50 5.27
N GLY A 459 7.00 39.26 6.54
CA GLY A 459 7.43 40.13 7.64
C GLY A 459 6.73 41.51 7.74
N SER A 460 5.76 41.84 6.88
CA SER A 460 4.99 43.09 6.93
C SER A 460 3.54 42.84 7.38
N PRO A 461 3.20 43.13 8.66
CA PRO A 461 1.82 42.99 9.15
C PRO A 461 0.79 43.84 8.39
N GLU A 462 1.18 45.04 7.96
CA GLU A 462 0.36 45.93 7.14
C GLU A 462 0.09 45.32 5.76
N GLY A 463 1.13 44.86 5.07
CA GLY A 463 1.01 44.24 3.74
C GLY A 463 0.20 42.94 3.80
N ASN A 464 0.47 42.06 4.77
CA ASN A 464 -0.29 40.83 4.98
C ASN A 464 -1.78 41.12 5.27
N SER A 465 -2.08 42.18 6.02
CA SER A 465 -3.45 42.58 6.29
C SER A 465 -4.19 43.08 5.05
N MET A 466 -3.51 43.86 4.20
CA MET A 466 -4.05 44.30 2.91
C MET A 466 -4.24 43.15 1.92
N MET A 467 -3.31 42.19 1.89
CA MET A 467 -3.46 40.97 1.10
C MET A 467 -4.70 40.18 1.50
N ILE A 468 -4.89 39.91 2.80
CA ILE A 468 -6.05 39.13 3.28
C ILE A 468 -7.35 39.87 2.94
N LEU A 469 -7.41 41.19 3.15
CA LEU A 469 -8.60 42.00 2.82
C LEU A 469 -8.92 41.95 1.32
N THR A 470 -7.90 42.10 0.47
CA THR A 470 -8.06 42.09 -1.00
C THR A 470 -8.54 40.72 -1.49
N ILE A 471 -7.96 39.63 -0.96
CA ILE A 471 -8.41 38.27 -1.30
C ILE A 471 -9.84 38.02 -0.80
N LEU A 472 -10.20 38.51 0.39
CA LEU A 472 -11.56 38.39 0.90
C LEU A 472 -12.58 39.08 -0.03
N GLU A 473 -12.28 40.29 -0.51
CA GLU A 473 -13.16 41.00 -1.45
C GLU A 473 -13.29 40.28 -2.79
N LEU A 474 -12.18 39.75 -3.35
CA LEU A 474 -12.19 38.91 -4.55
C LEU A 474 -13.00 37.62 -4.35
N TRP A 475 -12.87 36.98 -3.20
CA TRP A 475 -13.66 35.80 -2.84
C TRP A 475 -15.14 36.13 -2.69
N ILE A 476 -15.50 37.28 -2.11
CA ILE A 476 -16.89 37.76 -2.03
C ILE A 476 -17.47 37.98 -3.42
N ALA A 477 -16.71 38.57 -4.35
CA ALA A 477 -17.14 38.70 -5.74
C ALA A 477 -17.40 37.31 -6.38
N CYS A 478 -16.55 36.33 -6.08
CA CYS A 478 -16.71 34.95 -6.55
C CYS A 478 -17.96 34.29 -5.94
N ASP A 479 -18.22 34.48 -4.64
CA ASP A 479 -19.42 33.97 -3.95
C ASP A 479 -20.70 34.59 -4.52
N LYS A 480 -20.71 35.90 -4.76
CA LYS A 480 -21.86 36.60 -5.38
C LYS A 480 -22.19 36.01 -6.75
N SER A 481 -21.18 35.80 -7.62
CA SER A 481 -21.39 35.21 -8.94
C SER A 481 -21.83 33.75 -8.86
N ALA A 482 -21.19 32.93 -8.01
CA ALA A 482 -21.56 31.53 -7.82
C ALA A 482 -23.00 31.36 -7.30
N VAL A 483 -23.44 32.21 -6.38
CA VAL A 483 -24.82 32.24 -5.87
C VAL A 483 -25.80 32.70 -6.95
N ALA A 484 -25.43 33.66 -7.79
CA ALA A 484 -26.28 34.13 -8.87
C ALA A 484 -26.48 33.07 -9.96
N GLN A 485 -25.44 32.30 -10.29
CA GLN A 485 -25.51 31.18 -11.24
C GLN A 485 -26.19 29.94 -10.63
N HIS A 486 -26.00 29.71 -9.32
CA HIS A 486 -26.57 28.58 -8.60
C HIS A 486 -27.28 29.03 -7.32
N PRO A 487 -28.55 29.52 -7.40
CA PRO A 487 -29.29 30.08 -6.27
C PRO A 487 -29.44 29.13 -5.07
N LEU A 488 -29.39 27.81 -5.28
CA LEU A 488 -29.41 26.82 -4.20
C LEU A 488 -28.26 27.00 -3.21
N LEU A 489 -27.10 27.46 -3.68
CA LEU A 489 -25.93 27.74 -2.85
C LEU A 489 -26.29 28.76 -1.75
N ALA A 490 -27.18 29.70 -2.07
CA ALA A 490 -28.07 30.49 -1.21
C ALA A 490 -28.30 29.97 0.21
N ASN A 491 -28.63 28.68 0.29
CA ASN A 491 -29.18 28.07 1.46
C ASN A 491 -28.12 27.42 2.37
N TYR A 492 -26.86 27.38 1.94
CA TYR A 492 -25.78 26.66 2.60
C TYR A 492 -24.70 27.61 3.15
N SER A 493 -23.98 27.15 4.17
CA SER A 493 -22.87 27.87 4.80
C SER A 493 -21.68 27.98 3.83
N HIS A 494 -21.05 29.15 3.82
CA HIS A 494 -19.81 29.45 3.10
C HIS A 494 -18.54 29.11 3.90
N ASP A 495 -18.69 28.74 5.19
CA ASP A 495 -17.63 28.25 6.09
C ASP A 495 -16.45 29.19 6.40
N VAL A 496 -16.39 30.38 5.79
CA VAL A 496 -15.40 31.43 6.12
C VAL A 496 -15.66 32.03 7.51
N PRO A 497 -14.73 31.93 8.47
CA PRO A 497 -14.90 32.48 9.82
C PRO A 497 -14.66 33.99 9.86
N LEU A 498 -15.36 34.71 10.74
CA LEU A 498 -15.16 36.16 10.95
C LEU A 498 -13.92 36.49 11.78
N ARG A 499 -13.59 35.62 12.75
CA ARG A 499 -12.57 35.89 13.78
C ARG A 499 -11.17 36.23 13.24
N PRO A 500 -10.65 35.61 12.17
CA PRO A 500 -9.34 35.98 11.64
C PRO A 500 -9.26 37.43 11.16
N PHE A 501 -10.37 38.01 10.70
CA PHE A 501 -10.38 39.37 10.19
C PHE A 501 -10.35 40.44 11.28
N GLU A 502 -10.68 40.07 12.52
CA GLU A 502 -10.52 40.94 13.70
C GLU A 502 -9.03 41.25 13.99
N LEU A 503 -8.10 40.48 13.43
CA LEU A 503 -6.65 40.58 13.66
C LEU A 503 -5.93 41.40 12.58
N LEU A 504 -6.65 41.96 11.60
CA LEU A 504 -6.04 42.73 10.51
C LEU A 504 -5.58 44.10 11.01
N HIS A 505 -4.35 44.46 10.64
CA HIS A 505 -3.75 45.74 10.96
C HIS A 505 -4.05 46.77 9.86
N LEU A 506 -5.24 47.38 9.92
CA LEU A 506 -5.73 48.37 8.95
C LEU A 506 -5.59 49.80 9.49
N ARG A 507 -4.72 50.61 8.87
CA ARG A 507 -4.40 51.97 9.34
C ARG A 507 -5.38 53.03 8.87
N PHE A 508 -5.99 52.85 7.71
CA PHE A 508 -6.84 53.86 7.09
C PHE A 508 -8.31 53.54 7.30
N LYS A 509 -9.10 54.61 7.49
CA LYS A 509 -10.56 54.52 7.63
C LYS A 509 -11.21 53.82 6.42
N GLY A 510 -10.71 54.07 5.21
CA GLY A 510 -11.23 53.47 3.99
C GLY A 510 -11.12 51.94 4.00
N ASP A 511 -10.00 51.39 4.48
CA ASP A 511 -9.80 49.94 4.57
C ASP A 511 -10.63 49.31 5.69
N MET A 512 -10.80 50.01 6.83
CA MET A 512 -11.74 49.58 7.87
C MET A 512 -13.20 49.56 7.36
N GLU A 513 -13.60 50.53 6.53
CA GLU A 513 -14.92 50.53 5.89
C GLU A 513 -15.08 49.39 4.88
N ARG A 514 -14.02 49.05 4.12
CA ARG A 514 -13.98 47.88 3.22
C ARG A 514 -14.19 46.60 4.01
N LEU A 515 -13.41 46.39 5.07
CA LEU A 515 -13.55 45.21 5.94
C LEU A 515 -14.97 45.14 6.53
N CYS A 516 -15.51 46.26 7.01
CA CYS A 516 -16.86 46.27 7.58
C CYS A 516 -17.95 45.87 6.56
N ARG A 517 -17.81 46.24 5.28
CA ARG A 517 -18.71 45.75 4.21
C ARG A 517 -18.55 44.26 3.99
N ALA A 518 -17.31 43.76 3.97
CA ALA A 518 -17.03 42.34 3.81
C ALA A 518 -17.61 41.50 4.96
N GLU A 519 -17.42 41.92 6.22
CA GLU A 519 -17.98 41.22 7.39
C GLU A 519 -19.50 41.20 7.38
N ARG A 520 -20.16 42.31 7.00
CA ARG A 520 -21.62 42.35 6.85
C ARG A 520 -22.11 41.35 5.82
N TYR A 521 -21.44 41.26 4.68
CA TYR A 521 -21.77 40.27 3.65
C TYR A 521 -21.73 38.84 4.22
N LEU A 522 -20.64 38.46 4.90
CA LEU A 522 -20.48 37.14 5.52
C LEU A 522 -21.58 36.86 6.56
N ILE A 523 -21.91 37.84 7.41
CA ILE A 523 -22.96 37.72 8.44
C ILE A 523 -24.33 37.53 7.80
N ASP A 524 -24.68 38.35 6.80
CA ASP A 524 -25.96 38.28 6.11
C ASP A 524 -26.12 36.94 5.38
N ARG A 525 -25.05 36.49 4.71
CA ARG A 525 -24.96 35.21 4.01
C ARG A 525 -25.12 34.03 4.96
N SER A 526 -24.41 34.03 6.08
CA SER A 526 -24.51 33.03 7.15
C SER A 526 -25.92 33.00 7.78
N SER A 527 -26.52 34.17 7.98
CA SER A 527 -27.87 34.30 8.55
C SER A 527 -28.94 33.75 7.62
N ALA A 528 -28.80 33.96 6.30
CA ALA A 528 -29.66 33.36 5.30
C ALA A 528 -29.54 31.82 5.28
N ALA A 529 -28.31 31.30 5.28
CA ALA A 529 -28.05 29.86 5.34
C ALA A 529 -28.58 29.21 6.63
N TYR A 530 -28.46 29.89 7.77
CA TYR A 530 -29.00 29.39 9.04
C TYR A 530 -30.52 29.24 9.02
N ARG A 531 -31.23 30.20 8.42
CA ARG A 531 -32.69 30.13 8.27
C ARG A 531 -33.14 28.97 7.36
N SER A 532 -32.38 28.67 6.31
CA SER A 532 -32.74 27.64 5.34
C SER A 532 -32.32 26.23 5.77
N THR A 533 -31.05 26.01 6.09
CA THR A 533 -30.49 24.66 6.33
C THR A 533 -29.88 24.50 7.71
N LYS A 534 -30.05 25.46 8.62
CA LYS A 534 -29.39 25.48 9.94
C LYS A 534 -27.86 25.46 9.84
N ALA A 535 -27.32 26.19 8.85
CA ALA A 535 -25.88 26.36 8.60
C ALA A 535 -25.14 25.05 8.26
N VAL A 536 -25.77 24.19 7.47
CA VAL A 536 -25.09 23.05 6.84
C VAL A 536 -24.08 23.57 5.82
N SER A 537 -22.87 23.00 5.82
CA SER A 537 -21.80 23.35 4.90
C SER A 537 -22.10 22.87 3.48
N ALA A 538 -21.81 23.69 2.48
CA ALA A 538 -21.89 23.27 1.07
C ALA A 538 -20.71 22.35 0.67
N ILE A 539 -19.61 22.37 1.42
CA ILE A 539 -18.35 21.70 1.09
C ILE A 539 -18.13 20.48 1.98
N PHE A 540 -18.18 20.65 3.30
CA PHE A 540 -17.74 19.64 4.28
C PHE A 540 -18.83 18.64 4.69
N THR A 541 -20.09 18.87 4.32
CA THR A 541 -21.19 17.93 4.55
C THR A 541 -21.47 17.17 3.26
N TYR A 542 -20.99 15.91 3.15
CA TYR A 542 -20.86 15.24 1.85
C TYR A 542 -21.65 13.94 1.61
N ASP A 543 -22.52 13.43 2.45
CA ASP A 543 -23.09 12.09 2.21
C ASP A 543 -24.47 11.95 2.85
N GLN A 544 -25.08 13.10 3.12
CA GLN A 544 -26.30 13.27 3.88
C GLN A 544 -27.41 13.77 2.96
N GLU A 545 -28.64 13.41 3.25
CA GLU A 545 -29.81 13.84 2.46
C GLU A 545 -29.94 15.37 2.42
N THR A 546 -29.50 16.05 3.47
CA THR A 546 -29.50 17.52 3.60
C THR A 546 -28.30 18.20 2.94
N SER A 547 -27.35 17.45 2.37
CA SER A 547 -26.15 18.02 1.74
C SER A 547 -26.48 18.88 0.51
N PHE A 548 -25.57 19.77 0.13
CA PHE A 548 -25.75 20.57 -1.08
C PHE A 548 -25.80 19.67 -2.33
N SER A 549 -24.87 18.73 -2.45
CA SER A 549 -24.76 17.82 -3.58
C SER A 549 -26.03 17.00 -3.83
N THR A 550 -26.67 16.46 -2.78
CA THR A 550 -27.92 15.69 -2.90
C THR A 550 -29.07 16.56 -3.36
N SER A 551 -29.24 17.75 -2.77
CA SER A 551 -30.27 18.71 -3.16
C SER A 551 -30.07 19.19 -4.61
N PHE A 552 -28.82 19.41 -5.02
CA PHE A 552 -28.50 19.86 -6.38
C PHE A 552 -28.88 18.79 -7.41
N VAL A 553 -28.45 17.54 -7.19
CA VAL A 553 -28.76 16.41 -8.08
C VAL A 553 -30.26 16.17 -8.16
N ALA A 554 -31.00 16.32 -7.07
CA ALA A 554 -32.46 16.19 -7.08
C ALA A 554 -33.15 17.25 -7.96
N SER A 555 -32.55 18.43 -8.11
CA SER A 555 -33.09 19.54 -8.91
C SER A 555 -32.59 19.58 -10.36
N SER A 556 -31.49 18.89 -10.68
CA SER A 556 -30.81 18.96 -11.97
C SER A 556 -31.18 17.77 -12.87
N VAL A 557 -31.66 18.07 -14.08
CA VAL A 557 -32.03 17.06 -15.09
C VAL A 557 -30.80 16.25 -15.52
N ASP A 558 -29.71 16.93 -15.91
CA ASP A 558 -28.46 16.29 -16.38
C ASP A 558 -27.90 15.28 -15.36
N HIS A 559 -27.88 15.64 -14.08
CA HIS A 559 -27.38 14.75 -13.02
C HIS A 559 -28.33 13.57 -12.80
N GLY A 560 -29.64 13.80 -12.87
CA GLY A 560 -30.65 12.74 -12.79
C GLY A 560 -30.52 11.72 -13.92
N GLU A 561 -30.28 12.19 -15.15
CA GLU A 561 -30.07 11.34 -16.33
C GLU A 561 -28.81 10.48 -16.19
N VAL A 562 -27.69 11.04 -15.74
CA VAL A 562 -26.46 10.26 -15.53
C VAL A 562 -26.61 9.26 -14.38
N LEU A 563 -27.25 9.63 -13.28
CA LEU A 563 -27.55 8.70 -12.19
C LEU A 563 -28.43 7.53 -12.67
N ALA A 564 -29.44 7.81 -13.49
CA ALA A 564 -30.31 6.79 -14.07
C ALA A 564 -29.56 5.89 -15.07
N ALA A 565 -28.72 6.47 -15.92
CA ALA A 565 -27.90 5.74 -16.88
C ALA A 565 -26.93 4.76 -16.20
N ILE A 566 -26.24 5.20 -15.14
CA ILE A 566 -25.33 4.35 -14.37
C ILE A 566 -26.10 3.20 -13.71
N LYS A 567 -27.26 3.47 -13.10
CA LYS A 567 -28.11 2.44 -12.48
C LYS A 567 -28.59 1.42 -13.51
N SER A 568 -29.11 1.87 -14.65
CA SER A 568 -29.57 0.99 -15.73
C SER A 568 -28.46 0.07 -16.23
N ARG A 569 -27.26 0.62 -16.46
CA ARG A 569 -26.10 -0.17 -16.89
C ARG A 569 -25.65 -1.18 -15.82
N THR A 570 -25.72 -0.81 -14.55
CA THR A 570 -25.40 -1.69 -13.42
C THR A 570 -26.40 -2.84 -13.31
N ASP A 571 -27.69 -2.57 -13.51
CA ASP A 571 -28.73 -3.60 -13.51
C ASP A 571 -28.57 -4.57 -14.69
N GLU A 572 -28.26 -4.07 -15.90
CA GLU A 572 -27.91 -4.94 -17.04
C GLU A 572 -26.71 -5.84 -16.75
N GLN A 573 -25.66 -5.28 -16.13
CA GLN A 573 -24.48 -6.05 -15.73
C GLN A 573 -24.82 -7.09 -14.67
N ARG A 574 -25.68 -6.76 -13.70
CA ARG A 574 -26.18 -7.70 -12.69
C ARG A 574 -26.90 -8.87 -13.35
N THR A 575 -27.79 -8.62 -14.32
CA THR A 575 -28.50 -9.68 -15.04
C THR A 575 -27.54 -10.59 -15.80
N ARG A 576 -26.60 -10.02 -16.58
CA ARG A 576 -25.60 -10.81 -17.32
C ARG A 576 -24.71 -11.64 -16.38
N HIS A 577 -24.30 -11.06 -15.25
CA HIS A 577 -23.47 -11.75 -14.28
C HIS A 577 -24.22 -12.87 -13.55
N GLN A 578 -25.52 -12.67 -13.27
CA GLN A 578 -26.38 -13.71 -12.71
C GLN A 578 -26.55 -14.90 -13.67
N GLU A 579 -26.73 -14.64 -14.97
CA GLU A 579 -26.79 -15.69 -16.00
C GLU A 579 -25.48 -16.47 -16.08
N GLU A 580 -24.34 -15.78 -16.05
CA GLU A 580 -23.01 -16.41 -16.02
C GLU A 580 -22.81 -17.27 -14.77
N PHE A 581 -23.15 -16.74 -13.59
CA PHE A 581 -23.09 -17.46 -12.31
C PHE A 581 -23.93 -18.74 -12.34
N ASN A 582 -25.19 -18.64 -12.78
CA ASN A 582 -26.09 -19.79 -12.88
C ASN A 582 -25.52 -20.85 -13.83
N ARG A 583 -25.03 -20.44 -15.00
CA ARG A 583 -24.42 -21.35 -15.98
C ARG A 583 -23.20 -22.08 -15.40
N LEU A 584 -22.31 -21.35 -14.72
CA LEU A 584 -21.10 -21.93 -14.12
C LEU A 584 -21.45 -22.87 -12.96
N MET A 585 -22.42 -22.52 -12.11
CA MET A 585 -22.88 -23.38 -11.02
C MET A 585 -23.56 -24.66 -11.52
N THR A 586 -24.36 -24.60 -12.58
CA THR A 586 -24.92 -25.79 -13.22
C THR A 586 -23.81 -26.71 -13.72
N ARG A 587 -22.83 -26.17 -14.45
CA ARG A 587 -21.68 -26.93 -14.95
C ARG A 587 -20.84 -27.54 -13.82
N PHE A 588 -20.63 -26.79 -12.74
CA PHE A 588 -19.92 -27.26 -11.56
C PHE A 588 -20.62 -28.48 -10.93
N ASN A 589 -21.94 -28.41 -10.76
CA ASN A 589 -22.73 -29.51 -10.21
C ASN A 589 -22.69 -30.76 -11.13
N GLU A 590 -22.82 -30.58 -12.45
CA GLU A 590 -22.71 -31.67 -13.41
C GLU A 590 -21.34 -32.37 -13.35
N LEU A 591 -20.25 -31.61 -13.24
CA LEU A 591 -18.90 -32.15 -13.13
C LEU A 591 -18.67 -32.85 -11.78
N MET A 592 -19.26 -32.32 -10.70
CA MET A 592 -19.23 -32.96 -9.38
C MET A 592 -19.96 -34.31 -9.39
N ASP A 593 -21.12 -34.40 -10.03
CA ASP A 593 -21.87 -35.65 -10.20
C ASP A 593 -21.10 -36.65 -11.07
N LEU A 594 -20.53 -36.20 -12.20
CA LEU A 594 -19.72 -37.04 -13.08
C LEU A 594 -18.49 -37.59 -12.35
N ARG A 595 -17.85 -36.76 -11.51
CA ARG A 595 -16.71 -37.15 -10.69
C ARG A 595 -17.07 -38.24 -9.67
N ALA A 596 -18.30 -38.22 -9.13
CA ALA A 596 -18.75 -39.23 -8.18
C ALA A 596 -18.91 -40.61 -8.85
N VAL A 597 -19.25 -40.65 -10.14
CA VAL A 597 -19.55 -41.89 -10.88
C VAL A 597 -18.33 -42.47 -11.60
N VAL A 598 -17.45 -41.63 -12.16
CA VAL A 598 -16.35 -42.07 -13.03
C VAL A 598 -15.09 -42.40 -12.23
N SER A 599 -14.49 -43.58 -12.44
CA SER A 599 -13.21 -43.98 -11.84
C SER A 599 -12.02 -43.75 -12.78
N CYS A 600 -10.80 -43.72 -12.24
CA CYS A 600 -9.59 -43.54 -13.05
C CYS A 600 -9.32 -44.75 -13.95
N GLU A 601 -9.26 -44.53 -15.28
CA GLU A 601 -8.93 -45.58 -16.24
C GLU A 601 -7.44 -45.96 -16.18
N GLN A 602 -7.15 -47.26 -16.33
CA GLN A 602 -5.80 -47.80 -16.40
C GLN A 602 -5.58 -48.56 -17.71
N GLU A 603 -4.50 -48.25 -18.40
CA GLU A 603 -4.00 -48.92 -19.60
C GLU A 603 -2.89 -49.92 -19.22
N ASP A 604 -2.94 -51.13 -19.78
CA ASP A 604 -1.87 -52.11 -19.64
C ASP A 604 -0.74 -51.82 -20.65
N ILE A 605 0.46 -51.54 -20.14
CA ILE A 605 1.68 -51.46 -20.95
C ILE A 605 2.63 -52.58 -20.59
N VAL A 606 3.18 -53.24 -21.61
CA VAL A 606 4.21 -54.27 -21.45
C VAL A 606 5.57 -53.60 -21.50
N ASP A 607 6.37 -53.77 -20.44
CA ASP A 607 7.75 -53.28 -20.40
C ASP A 607 8.68 -54.10 -21.33
N HIS A 608 9.89 -53.59 -21.58
CA HIS A 608 10.88 -54.24 -22.45
C HIS A 608 11.35 -55.62 -21.95
N ARG A 609 10.92 -56.03 -20.75
CA ARG A 609 11.21 -57.33 -20.13
C ARG A 609 9.97 -58.22 -20.05
N GLY A 610 8.90 -57.89 -20.79
CA GLY A 610 7.69 -58.69 -20.90
C GLY A 610 6.75 -58.63 -19.69
N ARG A 611 6.91 -57.67 -18.78
CA ARG A 611 6.02 -57.53 -17.60
C ARG A 611 4.93 -56.51 -17.90
N SER A 612 3.67 -56.87 -17.67
CA SER A 612 2.57 -55.90 -17.74
C SER A 612 2.62 -54.96 -16.54
N ARG A 613 2.48 -53.66 -16.81
CA ARG A 613 2.28 -52.62 -15.81
C ARG A 613 1.02 -51.85 -16.18
N LYS A 614 0.15 -51.64 -15.21
CA LYS A 614 -0.98 -50.73 -15.34
C LYS A 614 -0.49 -49.29 -15.22
N ARG A 615 -0.74 -48.48 -16.24
CA ARG A 615 -0.47 -47.04 -16.26
C ARG A 615 -1.78 -46.30 -16.37
N HIS A 616 -1.90 -45.19 -15.69
CA HIS A 616 -3.06 -44.32 -15.83
C HIS A 616 -3.25 -43.86 -17.28
N ALA A 617 -4.48 -43.97 -17.81
CA ALA A 617 -4.79 -43.59 -19.18
C ALA A 617 -4.44 -42.13 -19.44
N SER A 618 -3.87 -41.84 -20.62
CA SER A 618 -3.43 -40.48 -20.95
C SER A 618 -4.60 -39.48 -21.09
N ARG A 619 -5.81 -40.00 -21.35
CA ARG A 619 -7.06 -39.24 -21.47
C ARG A 619 -8.12 -39.72 -20.48
N CYS A 620 -7.74 -39.90 -19.22
CA CYS A 620 -8.69 -40.28 -18.18
C CYS A 620 -9.77 -39.20 -17.99
N GLN A 621 -11.03 -39.60 -18.19
CA GLN A 621 -12.19 -38.71 -18.04
C GLN A 621 -12.30 -38.14 -16.62
N ARG A 622 -12.07 -38.95 -15.57
CA ARG A 622 -12.08 -38.46 -14.18
C ARG A 622 -11.05 -37.36 -13.94
N CYS A 623 -9.84 -37.51 -14.48
CA CYS A 623 -8.79 -36.49 -14.31
C CYS A 623 -9.08 -35.24 -15.12
N GLN A 624 -9.72 -35.34 -16.30
CA GLN A 624 -10.19 -34.16 -17.04
C GLN A 624 -11.28 -33.40 -16.29
N THR A 625 -12.23 -34.11 -15.69
CA THR A 625 -13.27 -33.52 -14.81
C THR A 625 -12.63 -32.80 -13.61
N GLU A 626 -11.62 -33.41 -12.97
CA GLU A 626 -10.89 -32.77 -11.86
C GLU A 626 -10.06 -31.56 -12.31
N ASP A 627 -9.47 -31.59 -13.50
CA ASP A 627 -8.77 -30.44 -14.08
C ASP A 627 -9.73 -29.27 -14.31
N GLU A 628 -10.90 -29.54 -14.90
CA GLU A 628 -11.93 -28.53 -15.19
C GLU A 628 -12.45 -27.90 -13.89
N LEU A 629 -12.81 -28.71 -12.89
CA LEU A 629 -13.24 -28.23 -11.58
C LEU A 629 -12.17 -27.37 -10.88
N ALA A 630 -10.87 -27.68 -11.05
CA ALA A 630 -9.79 -26.97 -10.39
C ALA A 630 -9.49 -25.57 -10.97
N VAL A 631 -9.89 -25.32 -12.23
CA VAL A 631 -9.67 -24.03 -12.92
C VAL A 631 -10.94 -23.20 -13.07
N MET A 632 -12.09 -23.74 -12.63
CA MET A 632 -13.37 -23.05 -12.65
C MET A 632 -13.40 -21.92 -11.62
N ASP A 633 -13.55 -20.69 -12.08
CA ASP A 633 -13.70 -19.50 -11.27
C ASP A 633 -14.67 -18.49 -11.90
N ILE A 634 -15.10 -17.50 -11.11
CA ILE A 634 -15.94 -16.38 -11.55
C ILE A 634 -15.36 -15.06 -11.05
N GLU A 635 -15.43 -14.02 -11.88
CA GLU A 635 -14.97 -12.67 -11.54
C GLU A 635 -15.92 -12.01 -10.54
N VAL A 636 -15.39 -11.30 -9.54
CA VAL A 636 -16.22 -10.52 -8.61
C VAL A 636 -16.55 -9.18 -9.24
N PHE A 637 -17.84 -8.87 -9.37
CA PHE A 637 -18.32 -7.57 -9.79
C PHE A 637 -18.71 -6.72 -8.56
N GLU A 638 -18.15 -5.52 -8.45
CA GLU A 638 -18.48 -4.54 -7.40
C GLU A 638 -19.30 -3.40 -8.02
N GLU A 639 -20.40 -3.01 -7.37
CA GLU A 639 -21.22 -1.90 -7.86
C GLU A 639 -20.42 -0.59 -7.94
N PRO A 640 -20.54 0.18 -9.04
CA PRO A 640 -19.75 1.39 -9.24
C PRO A 640 -20.16 2.54 -8.31
N LEU A 641 -21.43 2.60 -7.90
CA LEU A 641 -21.95 3.60 -6.98
C LEU A 641 -22.17 3.02 -5.58
N PRO A 642 -21.99 3.83 -4.52
CA PRO A 642 -22.37 3.46 -3.15
C PRO A 642 -23.84 3.05 -3.03
N SER A 643 -24.14 2.08 -2.15
CA SER A 643 -25.52 1.62 -1.94
C SER A 643 -26.42 2.67 -1.30
N LYS A 644 -25.84 3.64 -0.58
CA LYS A 644 -26.59 4.75 0.03
C LYS A 644 -26.94 5.78 -1.03
N ALA A 645 -28.24 6.05 -1.20
CA ALA A 645 -28.73 6.96 -2.24
C ALA A 645 -28.15 8.38 -2.15
N SER A 646 -27.97 8.91 -0.93
CA SER A 646 -27.35 10.23 -0.73
C SER A 646 -25.89 10.26 -1.17
N GLU A 647 -25.11 9.24 -0.83
CA GLU A 647 -23.70 9.14 -1.22
C GLU A 647 -23.54 8.92 -2.73
N ALA A 648 -24.40 8.10 -3.35
CA ALA A 648 -24.43 7.94 -4.80
C ALA A 648 -24.75 9.26 -5.53
N ALA A 649 -25.70 10.05 -5.03
CA ALA A 649 -25.99 11.37 -5.58
C ALA A 649 -24.79 12.31 -5.42
N SER A 650 -24.11 12.32 -4.27
CA SER A 650 -22.89 13.11 -4.06
C SER A 650 -21.76 12.71 -5.02
N VAL A 651 -21.58 11.43 -5.30
CA VAL A 651 -20.60 10.96 -6.32
C VAL A 651 -20.97 11.48 -7.70
N VAL A 652 -22.25 11.39 -8.10
CA VAL A 652 -22.72 11.88 -9.40
C VAL A 652 -22.59 13.40 -9.53
N PHE A 653 -22.84 14.15 -8.46
CA PHE A 653 -22.59 15.59 -8.40
C PHE A 653 -21.13 15.92 -8.73
N GLU A 654 -20.19 15.16 -8.17
CA GLU A 654 -18.76 15.41 -8.40
C GLU A 654 -18.28 14.94 -9.78
N LEU A 655 -18.95 13.96 -10.41
CA LEU A 655 -18.70 13.59 -11.81
C LEU A 655 -19.03 14.74 -12.78
N LEU A 656 -20.02 15.56 -12.44
CA LEU A 656 -20.55 16.63 -13.29
C LEU A 656 -20.50 17.99 -12.60
N SER A 657 -19.50 18.22 -11.75
CA SER A 657 -19.42 19.40 -10.90
C SER A 657 -19.60 20.69 -11.73
N PRO A 658 -20.55 21.58 -11.37
CA PRO A 658 -20.75 22.83 -12.09
C PRO A 658 -19.49 23.70 -12.04
N PRO A 659 -19.02 24.26 -13.17
CA PRO A 659 -17.76 25.02 -13.21
C PRO A 659 -17.69 26.19 -12.21
N ALA A 660 -18.76 26.96 -12.08
CA ALA A 660 -18.84 28.07 -11.13
C ALA A 660 -18.76 27.61 -9.67
N PHE A 661 -19.42 26.49 -9.33
CA PHE A 661 -19.32 25.89 -8.00
C PHE A 661 -17.92 25.34 -7.72
N ALA A 662 -17.31 24.66 -8.68
CA ALA A 662 -15.96 24.11 -8.54
C ALA A 662 -14.93 25.23 -8.31
N ALA A 663 -15.00 26.32 -9.08
CA ALA A 663 -14.11 27.47 -8.93
C ALA A 663 -14.33 28.21 -7.59
N TRP A 664 -15.59 28.38 -7.16
CA TRP A 664 -15.92 28.93 -5.84
C TRP A 664 -15.42 28.06 -4.69
N ARG A 665 -15.59 26.74 -4.79
CA ARG A 665 -15.11 25.78 -3.79
C ARG A 665 -13.60 25.82 -3.66
N ASP A 666 -12.88 25.77 -4.79
CA ASP A 666 -11.43 25.85 -4.81
C ASP A 666 -10.94 27.18 -4.19
N SER A 667 -11.56 28.30 -4.57
CA SER A 667 -11.25 29.64 -4.00
C SER A 667 -11.50 29.69 -2.48
N THR A 668 -12.56 29.02 -2.02
CA THR A 668 -12.87 28.91 -0.59
C THR A 668 -11.81 28.10 0.15
N ILE A 669 -11.34 26.99 -0.41
CA ILE A 669 -10.26 26.20 0.20
C ILE A 669 -8.94 26.97 0.20
N ILE A 670 -8.62 27.72 -0.87
CA ILE A 670 -7.44 28.62 -0.91
C ILE A 670 -7.52 29.66 0.21
N LEU A 671 -8.67 30.33 0.35
CA LEU A 671 -8.88 31.32 1.42
C LEU A 671 -8.73 30.68 2.80
N LEU A 672 -9.37 29.52 3.04
CA LEU A 672 -9.35 28.87 4.35
C LEU A 672 -7.96 28.32 4.71
N GLU A 673 -7.32 27.58 3.80
CA GLU A 673 -6.08 26.86 4.11
C GLU A 673 -4.83 27.67 3.78
N ASP A 674 -4.74 28.29 2.61
CA ASP A 674 -3.48 28.94 2.19
C ASP A 674 -3.35 30.34 2.78
N VAL A 675 -4.44 31.12 2.73
CA VAL A 675 -4.44 32.54 3.15
C VAL A 675 -4.65 32.68 4.66
N LEU A 676 -5.69 32.04 5.20
CA LEU A 676 -5.99 32.11 6.64
C LEU A 676 -5.23 31.07 7.47
N GLY A 677 -4.46 30.17 6.83
CA GLY A 677 -3.65 29.18 7.51
C GLY A 677 -4.43 28.19 8.38
N LEU A 678 -5.74 28.03 8.13
CA LEU A 678 -6.57 27.10 8.88
C LEU A 678 -6.16 25.65 8.54
N ARG A 679 -6.29 24.74 9.51
CA ARG A 679 -5.86 23.35 9.33
C ARG A 679 -6.90 22.40 9.92
N PRO A 680 -7.08 21.19 9.36
CA PRO A 680 -7.94 20.18 9.98
C PRO A 680 -7.34 19.69 11.30
N ARG A 681 -8.20 19.33 12.26
CA ARG A 681 -7.80 18.86 13.61
C ARG A 681 -6.96 17.58 13.58
N GLN A 682 -7.14 16.74 12.57
CA GLN A 682 -6.33 15.56 12.29
C GLN A 682 -5.93 15.57 10.82
N LYS A 683 -4.62 15.61 10.54
CA LYS A 683 -4.10 15.37 9.19
C LYS A 683 -4.02 13.87 8.98
N GLU A 684 -5.08 13.26 8.47
CA GLU A 684 -4.97 11.91 7.94
C GLU A 684 -4.17 11.97 6.63
N LYS A 685 -2.92 11.50 6.69
CA LYS A 685 -2.15 11.21 5.47
C LYS A 685 -2.75 9.98 4.82
N ILE A 686 -3.76 10.19 3.99
CA ILE A 686 -4.37 9.12 3.23
C ILE A 686 -3.40 8.74 2.11
N LYS A 687 -3.00 7.47 2.07
CA LYS A 687 -2.35 6.92 0.87
C LYS A 687 -3.41 6.79 -0.21
N LEU A 688 -3.49 7.83 -1.04
CA LEU A 688 -4.37 7.87 -2.20
C LEU A 688 -4.10 6.65 -3.08
N LYS A 689 -5.13 5.85 -3.35
CA LYS A 689 -5.03 4.77 -4.34
C LYS A 689 -5.57 5.23 -5.69
N GLN A 690 -6.75 5.84 -5.71
CA GLN A 690 -7.40 6.27 -6.95
C GLN A 690 -8.26 7.53 -6.77
N ARG A 691 -8.35 8.31 -7.86
CA ARG A 691 -9.22 9.48 -8.03
C ARG A 691 -10.49 9.08 -8.77
N LEU A 692 -11.60 9.78 -8.54
CA LEU A 692 -12.89 9.53 -9.19
C LEU A 692 -12.81 9.55 -10.72
N GLN A 693 -12.05 10.50 -11.28
CA GLN A 693 -11.83 10.64 -12.73
C GLN A 693 -11.17 9.43 -13.40
N CYS A 694 -10.47 8.58 -12.62
CA CYS A 694 -9.82 7.37 -13.10
C CYS A 694 -10.61 6.11 -12.72
N TRP A 695 -11.81 6.26 -12.15
CA TRP A 695 -12.59 5.14 -11.65
C TRP A 695 -13.26 4.37 -12.79
N PRO A 696 -12.97 3.07 -12.94
CA PRO A 696 -13.53 2.26 -14.02
C PRO A 696 -15.06 2.25 -14.02
N GLY A 697 -15.67 2.60 -15.15
CA GLY A 697 -17.13 2.58 -15.32
C GLY A 697 -17.83 3.87 -14.92
N LEU A 698 -17.15 4.75 -14.17
CA LEU A 698 -17.60 6.11 -13.88
C LEU A 698 -16.84 7.16 -14.71
N ASP A 699 -15.62 6.83 -15.13
CA ASP A 699 -14.74 7.64 -15.99
C ASP A 699 -15.44 8.14 -17.27
N VAL A 700 -16.29 7.31 -17.88
CA VAL A 700 -17.05 7.65 -19.09
C VAL A 700 -18.09 8.76 -18.88
N HIS A 701 -18.49 9.02 -17.64
CA HIS A 701 -19.46 10.05 -17.27
C HIS A 701 -18.79 11.28 -16.64
N PHE A 702 -17.47 11.25 -16.47
CA PHE A 702 -16.74 12.36 -15.88
C PHE A 702 -16.70 13.53 -16.86
N ARG A 703 -17.25 14.68 -16.46
CA ARG A 703 -17.06 15.93 -17.19
C ARG A 703 -15.60 16.33 -17.06
N GLU A 704 -14.97 16.66 -18.18
CA GLU A 704 -13.57 17.06 -18.21
C GLU A 704 -13.35 18.25 -17.25
N ALA A 705 -12.73 17.97 -16.11
CA ALA A 705 -12.40 18.97 -15.12
C ALA A 705 -11.31 19.89 -15.68
N SER A 706 -11.35 21.17 -15.31
CA SER A 706 -10.20 22.04 -15.57
C SER A 706 -8.94 21.39 -14.95
N PRO A 707 -7.80 21.34 -15.66
CA PRO A 707 -6.53 20.84 -15.10
C PRO A 707 -6.15 21.53 -13.79
N GLU A 708 -6.68 22.73 -13.57
CA GLU A 708 -6.45 23.58 -12.41
C GLU A 708 -7.38 23.25 -11.22
N GLN A 709 -8.28 22.25 -11.31
CA GLN A 709 -9.21 21.92 -10.21
C GLN A 709 -8.49 21.33 -8.99
N ARG A 710 -8.58 22.03 -7.86
CA ARG A 710 -7.89 21.69 -6.61
C ARG A 710 -8.60 20.59 -5.85
N VAL A 711 -9.92 20.72 -5.66
CA VAL A 711 -10.73 19.78 -4.87
C VAL A 711 -11.33 18.70 -5.75
N VAL A 712 -11.03 17.43 -5.45
CA VAL A 712 -11.56 16.25 -6.16
C VAL A 712 -12.02 15.17 -5.18
N LEU A 713 -12.84 14.23 -5.65
CA LEU A 713 -13.12 13.00 -4.90
C LEU A 713 -12.06 11.93 -5.14
N ALA A 714 -11.68 11.29 -4.04
CA ALA A 714 -10.64 10.28 -4.00
C ALA A 714 -10.97 9.19 -2.96
N THR A 715 -10.31 8.05 -3.11
CA THR A 715 -10.43 6.96 -2.15
C THR A 715 -9.07 6.30 -1.85
N ALA A 716 -8.94 5.80 -0.62
CA ALA A 716 -7.86 4.91 -0.19
C ALA A 716 -8.15 3.44 -0.48
N SER A 717 -9.38 3.11 -0.88
CA SER A 717 -9.77 1.76 -1.29
C SER A 717 -9.33 1.48 -2.72
N SER A 718 -8.96 0.25 -3.01
CA SER A 718 -8.77 -0.23 -4.39
C SER A 718 -10.07 -0.91 -4.84
N PRO A 719 -10.46 -0.82 -6.12
CA PRO A 719 -11.62 -1.54 -6.64
C PRO A 719 -11.40 -3.03 -6.40
N THR A 720 -12.34 -3.67 -5.71
CA THR A 720 -12.30 -5.12 -5.46
C THR A 720 -12.44 -5.88 -6.78
N SER A 721 -13.13 -5.29 -7.76
CA SER A 721 -13.59 -5.99 -8.96
C SER A 721 -12.51 -6.37 -9.96
N ARG A 722 -11.36 -5.68 -10.02
CA ARG A 722 -10.49 -5.82 -11.21
C ARG A 722 -9.64 -7.08 -11.26
N ARG A 723 -9.53 -7.87 -10.19
CA ARG A 723 -8.65 -9.07 -10.18
C ARG A 723 -9.10 -10.24 -9.30
N LYS A 724 -10.09 -10.05 -8.42
CA LYS A 724 -10.54 -11.12 -7.55
C LYS A 724 -11.45 -12.06 -8.33
N ARG A 725 -10.93 -13.23 -8.69
CA ARG A 725 -11.72 -14.37 -9.16
C ARG A 725 -11.92 -15.33 -8.01
N ILE A 726 -13.16 -15.76 -7.77
CA ILE A 726 -13.49 -16.72 -6.72
C ILE A 726 -13.68 -18.09 -7.36
N ALA A 727 -12.99 -19.10 -6.81
CA ALA A 727 -13.17 -20.48 -7.25
C ALA A 727 -14.59 -20.96 -6.92
N LEU A 728 -15.21 -21.69 -7.85
CA LEU A 728 -16.55 -22.21 -7.67
C LEU A 728 -16.57 -23.29 -6.57
N SER A 729 -17.58 -23.22 -5.71
CA SER A 729 -17.80 -24.18 -4.63
C SER A 729 -19.29 -24.38 -4.38
N SER A 730 -19.67 -25.50 -3.76
CA SER A 730 -21.07 -25.81 -3.45
C SER A 730 -21.71 -24.83 -2.45
N THR A 731 -20.92 -24.01 -1.76
CA THR A 731 -21.38 -23.02 -0.79
C THR A 731 -21.39 -21.59 -1.34
N LEU A 732 -20.92 -21.39 -2.57
CA LEU A 732 -20.84 -20.05 -3.18
C LEU A 732 -22.24 -19.52 -3.50
N THR A 733 -22.53 -18.29 -3.07
CA THR A 733 -23.79 -17.62 -3.39
C THR A 733 -23.56 -16.47 -4.37
N PHE A 734 -24.61 -16.05 -5.09
CA PHE A 734 -24.51 -14.93 -6.02
C PHE A 734 -24.05 -13.63 -5.34
N GLY A 735 -24.46 -13.40 -4.09
CA GLY A 735 -24.07 -12.22 -3.32
C GLY A 735 -22.57 -12.14 -3.00
N ASP A 736 -21.85 -13.26 -3.07
CA ASP A 736 -20.38 -13.28 -2.90
C ASP A 736 -19.65 -12.85 -4.19
N THR A 737 -20.33 -12.93 -5.34
CA THR A 737 -19.81 -12.60 -6.67
C THR A 737 -20.23 -11.21 -7.14
N PHE A 738 -21.44 -10.78 -6.79
CA PHE A 738 -21.96 -9.45 -7.08
C PHE A 738 -22.12 -8.66 -5.78
N VAL A 739 -21.11 -7.85 -5.45
CA VAL A 739 -21.00 -7.19 -4.14
C VAL A 739 -21.40 -5.72 -4.20
N PRO A 740 -22.02 -5.18 -3.12
CA PRO A 740 -22.25 -3.76 -3.01
C PRO A 740 -20.93 -2.99 -2.97
N SER A 741 -20.95 -1.74 -3.40
CA SER A 741 -19.77 -0.88 -3.37
C SER A 741 -19.25 -0.71 -1.94
N THR A 742 -17.98 -1.02 -1.73
CA THR A 742 -17.27 -0.85 -0.46
C THR A 742 -16.45 0.45 -0.42
N ILE A 743 -16.55 1.24 -1.48
CA ILE A 743 -15.78 2.46 -1.67
C ILE A 743 -16.26 3.51 -0.67
N ARG A 744 -15.30 4.17 -0.02
CA ARG A 744 -15.56 5.39 0.74
C ARG A 744 -14.89 6.54 0.03
N TRP A 745 -15.70 7.45 -0.49
CA TRP A 745 -15.23 8.66 -1.14
C TRP A 745 -14.94 9.74 -0.12
N GLN A 746 -13.87 10.49 -0.34
CA GLN A 746 -13.50 11.63 0.49
C GLN A 746 -13.01 12.78 -0.40
N LEU A 747 -13.25 14.01 0.05
CA LEU A 747 -12.71 15.21 -0.58
C LEU A 747 -11.19 15.24 -0.40
N PHE A 748 -10.49 15.54 -1.49
CA PHE A 748 -9.04 15.49 -1.56
C PHE A 748 -8.51 16.74 -2.25
N ASP A 749 -7.46 17.29 -1.66
CA ASP A 749 -6.73 18.45 -2.17
C ASP A 749 -5.58 17.96 -3.06
N ASN A 750 -5.65 18.25 -4.36
CA ASN A 750 -4.60 17.92 -5.32
C ASN A 750 -3.30 18.70 -5.07
N ALA A 751 -3.37 19.93 -4.57
CA ALA A 751 -2.20 20.78 -4.32
C ALA A 751 -1.42 20.29 -3.08
N LEU A 752 -2.13 19.96 -1.99
CA LEU A 752 -1.51 19.50 -0.74
C LEU A 752 -1.37 17.97 -0.65
N SER A 753 -1.94 17.23 -1.59
CA SER A 753 -1.99 15.77 -1.59
C SER A 753 -2.52 15.17 -0.28
N SER A 754 -3.59 15.75 0.26
CA SER A 754 -4.19 15.35 1.53
C SER A 754 -5.71 15.39 1.51
N ALA A 755 -6.34 14.65 2.44
CA ALA A 755 -7.78 14.71 2.63
C ALA A 755 -8.21 16.07 3.19
N ILE A 756 -9.33 16.58 2.70
CA ILE A 756 -9.92 17.84 3.14
C ILE A 756 -10.90 17.55 4.26
N GLY A 757 -10.68 18.18 5.41
CA GLY A 757 -11.56 18.11 6.56
C GLY A 757 -11.97 19.52 7.00
N LYS A 758 -13.02 19.62 7.81
CA LYS A 758 -13.48 20.92 8.33
C LYS A 758 -12.32 21.61 9.09
N PRO A 759 -11.83 22.76 8.62
CA PRO A 759 -10.64 23.37 9.19
C PRO A 759 -10.95 24.07 10.51
N ILE A 760 -9.96 24.13 11.40
CA ILE A 760 -10.02 24.86 12.67
C ILE A 760 -9.04 26.04 12.64
N MET A 761 -9.36 27.05 13.44
CA MET A 761 -8.55 28.25 13.58
C MET A 761 -7.17 27.93 14.15
N THR A 762 -6.13 28.44 13.50
CA THR A 762 -4.73 28.37 13.94
C THR A 762 -4.25 29.77 14.36
N GLU A 763 -3.01 29.86 14.81
CA GLU A 763 -2.37 31.14 15.12
C GLU A 763 -1.78 31.84 13.88
N ALA A 764 -1.95 31.29 12.67
CA ALA A 764 -1.27 31.74 11.45
C ALA A 764 -1.55 33.21 11.12
N VAL A 765 -2.82 33.60 11.00
CA VAL A 765 -3.20 35.01 10.72
C VAL A 765 -2.70 35.93 11.82
N SER A 766 -2.75 35.48 13.07
CA SER A 766 -2.25 36.27 14.19
C SER A 766 -0.75 36.49 14.11
N GLN A 767 0.03 35.49 13.68
CA GLN A 767 1.47 35.61 13.50
C GLN A 767 1.82 36.49 12.29
N MET A 768 1.05 36.40 11.20
CA MET A 768 1.25 37.19 9.98
C MET A 768 0.90 38.69 10.16
N CYS A 769 -0.14 38.99 10.91
CA CYS A 769 -0.72 40.34 11.02
C CYS A 769 -0.43 41.04 12.36
N SER A 770 0.32 40.42 13.27
CA SER A 770 0.76 41.09 14.50
C SER A 770 2.17 41.64 14.35
N LEU A 771 2.40 42.84 14.89
CA LEU A 771 3.75 43.38 15.05
C LEU A 771 4.55 42.49 16.03
N PRO A 772 5.76 42.04 15.65
CA PRO A 772 6.62 41.32 16.57
C PRO A 772 7.21 42.30 17.60
N PHE A 773 7.11 41.96 18.88
CA PHE A 773 7.84 42.68 19.92
C PHE A 773 9.33 42.33 19.92
N GLU A 774 10.15 43.29 20.37
CA GLU A 774 11.55 43.06 20.71
C GLU A 774 11.69 42.00 21.81
N GLU A 775 12.89 41.42 21.94
CA GLU A 775 13.15 40.27 22.82
C GLU A 775 12.71 40.51 24.27
N GLU A 776 12.86 41.75 24.76
CA GLU A 776 12.52 42.19 26.11
C GLU A 776 10.99 42.24 26.38
N LEU A 777 10.19 42.44 25.34
CA LEU A 777 8.73 42.56 25.41
C LEU A 777 7.99 41.37 24.78
N ARG A 778 8.72 40.33 24.36
CA ARG A 778 8.17 39.15 23.69
C ARG A 778 7.10 38.42 24.49
N PHE A 779 7.14 38.52 25.82
CA PHE A 779 6.13 37.95 26.72
C PHE A 779 4.73 38.59 26.54
N LEU A 780 4.64 39.78 25.95
CA LEU A 780 3.36 40.46 25.64
C LEU A 780 2.70 39.93 24.37
N GLN A 781 3.45 39.24 23.49
CA GLN A 781 2.95 38.76 22.22
C GLN A 781 1.65 37.93 22.34
N PRO A 782 1.53 36.97 23.29
CA PRO A 782 0.32 36.16 23.45
C PRO A 782 -0.93 36.97 23.84
N PHE A 783 -0.75 38.15 24.45
CA PHE A 783 -1.85 39.02 24.88
C PHE A 783 -2.35 39.93 23.74
N LEU A 784 -1.55 40.15 22.69
CA LEU A 784 -2.01 40.78 21.45
C LEU A 784 -2.73 39.80 20.53
N THR A 785 -2.26 38.56 20.50
CA THR A 785 -2.75 37.54 19.56
C THR A 785 -3.99 36.79 20.06
N GLN A 786 -4.19 36.71 21.38
CA GLN A 786 -5.31 36.00 21.98
C GLN A 786 -5.99 36.86 23.06
N GLN A 787 -7.32 36.95 22.99
CA GLN A 787 -8.14 37.50 24.07
C GLN A 787 -8.09 36.53 25.27
N ARG A 788 -7.29 36.88 26.28
CA ARG A 788 -7.15 36.14 27.55
C ARG A 788 -8.01 36.78 28.64
N ALA A 789 -8.53 36.00 29.58
CA ALA A 789 -9.30 36.56 30.68
C ALA A 789 -8.39 37.35 31.63
N PRO A 790 -8.90 38.37 32.35
CA PRO A 790 -8.08 39.12 33.32
C PRO A 790 -7.52 38.22 34.42
N ASN A 791 -8.23 37.13 34.75
CA ASN A 791 -7.76 36.13 35.69
C ASN A 791 -6.53 35.36 35.17
N ASP A 792 -6.39 35.17 33.86
CA ASP A 792 -5.23 34.51 33.26
C ASP A 792 -3.96 35.37 33.40
N ILE A 793 -4.11 36.69 33.37
CA ILE A 793 -3.01 37.64 33.61
C ILE A 793 -2.54 37.53 35.07
N ILE A 794 -3.47 37.34 36.01
CA ILE A 794 -3.15 37.20 37.44
C ILE A 794 -2.43 35.88 37.71
N THR A 795 -2.86 34.77 37.09
CA THR A 795 -2.22 33.46 37.29
C THR A 795 -0.81 33.39 36.67
N GLN A 796 -0.53 34.21 35.65
CA GLN A 796 0.77 34.32 34.98
C GLN A 796 1.73 35.33 35.63
N GLN A 797 1.41 35.89 36.80
CA GLN A 797 2.31 36.81 37.51
C GLN A 797 3.67 36.21 37.86
N ALA A 798 3.77 34.89 37.97
CA ALA A 798 5.03 34.19 38.19
C ALA A 798 5.97 34.21 36.96
N GLU A 799 5.43 34.42 35.75
CA GLU A 799 6.16 34.48 34.47
C GLU A 799 6.62 35.91 34.14
N ARG A 800 6.36 36.87 35.03
CA ARG A 800 6.72 38.27 34.88
C ARG A 800 8.25 38.45 34.73
N PRO A 801 8.72 39.17 33.70
CA PRO A 801 10.11 39.59 33.60
C PRO A 801 10.60 40.37 34.82
N GLY A 802 11.85 40.17 35.22
CA GLY A 802 12.41 40.78 36.43
C GLY A 802 12.52 42.32 36.39
N ASN A 803 12.49 42.91 35.19
CA ASN A 803 12.59 44.34 34.92
C ASN A 803 11.26 45.11 35.04
N LEU A 804 10.12 44.44 35.20
CA LEU A 804 8.80 45.08 35.28
C LEU A 804 8.20 44.97 36.68
N SER A 805 7.52 46.01 37.19
CA SER A 805 6.75 45.92 38.43
C SER A 805 5.49 45.04 38.26
N PRO A 806 4.91 44.46 39.32
CA PRO A 806 3.70 43.65 39.20
C PRO A 806 2.49 44.46 38.70
N ALA A 807 2.48 45.77 38.96
CA ALA A 807 1.47 46.70 38.48
C ALA A 807 1.66 46.99 36.99
N GLU A 808 2.89 47.27 36.54
CA GLU A 808 3.25 47.45 35.13
C GLU A 808 2.90 46.23 34.30
N PHE A 809 3.29 45.04 34.75
CA PHE A 809 2.99 43.78 34.05
C PHE A 809 1.49 43.56 33.90
N ARG A 810 0.72 43.79 34.97
CA ARG A 810 -0.74 43.66 34.92
C ARG A 810 -1.35 44.68 33.96
N ALA A 811 -0.89 45.93 34.03
CA ALA A 811 -1.37 47.01 33.17
C ALA A 811 -1.09 46.70 31.70
N LEU A 812 0.16 46.37 31.33
CA LEU A 812 0.58 46.02 29.96
C LEU A 812 -0.21 44.84 29.39
N CYS A 813 -0.32 43.73 30.15
CA CYS A 813 -1.06 42.56 29.69
C CYS A 813 -2.58 42.80 29.60
N SER A 814 -3.12 43.79 30.33
CA SER A 814 -4.55 44.11 30.33
C SER A 814 -4.93 45.17 29.28
N MET A 815 -3.95 45.86 28.67
CA MET A 815 -4.24 46.94 27.71
C MET A 815 -5.00 46.45 26.47
N SER A 816 -4.65 45.27 25.95
CA SER A 816 -5.32 44.64 24.80
C SER A 816 -6.61 43.88 25.16
N PHE A 817 -6.98 43.84 26.45
CA PHE A 817 -8.13 43.08 26.92
C PHE A 817 -9.45 43.70 26.47
N GLY A 818 -10.28 42.91 25.78
CA GLY A 818 -11.65 43.27 25.44
C GLY A 818 -11.79 44.23 24.26
N ARG A 819 -12.29 43.72 23.14
CA ARG A 819 -12.51 44.44 21.87
C ARG A 819 -13.31 45.75 21.96
N HIS A 820 -14.23 45.89 22.92
CA HIS A 820 -15.02 47.12 23.10
C HIS A 820 -14.47 48.10 24.16
N ILE A 821 -13.50 47.65 24.95
CA ILE A 821 -12.95 48.43 26.08
C ILE A 821 -11.45 48.69 25.94
N GLN A 822 -10.80 48.18 24.89
CA GLN A 822 -9.37 48.38 24.63
C GLN A 822 -8.97 49.86 24.68
N TRP A 823 -9.71 50.73 24.01
CA TRP A 823 -9.46 52.18 24.06
C TRP A 823 -9.65 52.77 25.45
N MET A 824 -10.60 52.26 26.24
CA MET A 824 -10.76 52.67 27.63
C MET A 824 -9.58 52.21 28.48
N ASN A 825 -9.06 51.00 28.27
CA ASN A 825 -7.88 50.50 28.98
C ASN A 825 -6.63 51.32 28.65
N VAL A 826 -6.45 51.70 27.39
CA VAL A 826 -5.37 52.61 26.97
C VAL A 826 -5.55 53.97 27.61
N LEU A 827 -6.76 54.54 27.60
CA LEU A 827 -7.06 55.83 28.25
C LEU A 827 -6.79 55.79 29.76
N VAL A 828 -7.08 54.67 30.44
CA VAL A 828 -6.77 54.50 31.86
C VAL A 828 -5.26 54.61 32.10
N GLN A 829 -4.43 54.00 31.25
CA GLN A 829 -2.98 54.11 31.38
C GLN A 829 -2.45 55.50 31.00
N LEU A 830 -3.06 56.17 30.02
CA LEU A 830 -2.69 57.55 29.67
C LEU A 830 -3.08 58.56 30.77
N ALA A 831 -4.18 58.32 31.49
CA ALA A 831 -4.66 59.20 32.55
C ALA A 831 -4.02 58.91 33.91
N LEU A 832 -3.74 57.64 34.22
CA LEU A 832 -3.16 57.15 35.47
C LEU A 832 -2.08 56.09 35.14
N PRO A 833 -0.88 56.52 34.71
CA PRO A 833 0.14 55.62 34.22
C PRO A 833 0.61 54.68 35.32
N SER A 834 0.37 53.39 35.11
CA SER A 834 1.04 52.30 35.80
C SER A 834 2.07 51.64 34.89
N VAL A 835 2.23 52.13 33.67
CA VAL A 835 3.23 51.74 32.65
C VAL A 835 4.04 53.00 32.38
N ASP A 836 5.36 52.89 32.48
CA ASP A 836 6.31 53.99 32.25
C ASP A 836 6.60 54.17 30.75
#